data_AF-V5FXB4-F1
#
_entry.id   AF-V5FXB4-F1
#
_cell.length_a   1.000
_cell.length_b   1.000
_cell.length_c   1.000
_cell.angle_alpha   90.00
_cell.angle_beta   90.00
_cell.angle_gamma   90.00
#
_symmetry.space_group_name_H-M   'P 1'
#
loop_
_entity.id
_entity.type
_entity.pdbx_description
1 polymer ?
#
loop_
_entity_poly.entity_id
_entity_poly.type
_entity_poly.pdbx_seq_one_letter_code
_entity_poly.pdbx_strand_id
1 'polypeptide(L)'
;MAKLETYFRISSETGLSSVTTLVVGVSEAVLFDPPMLVPDANATVDWIKKTLSTQALKAVFVTHHHPDHYFSANPILEAFPEAKFYAAPYVLAGINKEYDDKVAYWPSIFGRENIPVTPQKPESFPYSFFVLDGNPESPVHLLGPVQGDSVDHALFWMPSERTIICGDSVYARSTHVWVEEVESAELLEAWRKTLLLIEALHPVKLIPGHIEEGWEPDTAADLAHMKKYLSLFGEKVTYAPEKAQVAELFSFFKESFPQATKNLDFFLGHLSNQFGEGGQVWEENRHQGAGSRTSEQLQGYCDILRKHYQNCALRSNSEIPCISTKVRCDGRSPCSKCLDKKLDCHRRLDGSTSEQPEESSTTAPDAESIVRIKNPGRVSDLPYIKALLDAGTDSFTENFLLPPRSDRIRGLLYCIQKQWVIEGYSSNSSREDIGHLNPDLAFSEEPIYGIPCLSDVSLNPFVEPTANSRALPQNEGIFEERSFASTITEAVLNQVWRLDLSCKARQEVVSDLQFLLTPTRIRKFVSQYFAYWHKNYQMIHLPSFELEKTPLPLVAAMTFMGAMYSTDEHETLAARRTIDFAEMYVFSTKTFTYREIKAYGLSMTLEERSQDQSHFENFQAGCIMAIAQYWAGSRSSANHMMETRFDEIIRIARRMGMTHCRHIPEDFIHEALWIQKESQIRTMNVIMLLDSAFSFYQNFPCRLSTSDLEFDLPSKESFYSAEHPFAQPEFRFSRNITVHGAFQSLFANDTIVSGTKVSSKGLFSRNSSSKEFTVSVLDMFILIHVFLPVLRTSQPQLPDSSNIQDSTNTAISVALARWHSLWTSLQTEVQSDEWGTMGFYRNGYNFWLVTQLLCDDKLEKLKSLVKDENEW
;
A
#
# COMPACT_ATOMS: atom_id res chain seq x y z
N MET A 1 -34.38 -14.28 2.41
CA MET A 1 -32.92 -14.18 2.62
C MET A 1 -32.69 -14.22 4.12
N ALA A 2 -31.66 -14.91 4.59
CA ALA A 2 -31.32 -14.90 6.02
C ALA A 2 -30.47 -13.66 6.30
N LYS A 3 -30.91 -12.84 7.25
CA LYS A 3 -30.09 -11.77 7.82
C LYS A 3 -29.16 -12.34 8.89
N LEU A 4 -28.14 -11.58 9.26
CA LEU A 4 -27.39 -11.85 10.49
C LEU A 4 -28.21 -11.42 11.71
N GLU A 5 -28.20 -12.25 12.74
CA GLU A 5 -28.81 -11.95 14.04
C GLU A 5 -27.71 -11.57 15.04
N THR A 6 -27.93 -10.53 15.85
CA THR A 6 -26.92 -9.99 16.75
C THR A 6 -27.38 -10.06 18.21
N TYR A 7 -26.64 -10.83 19.00
CA TYR A 7 -26.83 -11.04 20.43
C TYR A 7 -25.63 -10.45 21.17
N PHE A 8 -25.81 -10.03 22.41
CA PHE A 8 -24.70 -9.56 23.24
C PHE A 8 -24.81 -10.12 24.66
N ARG A 9 -23.68 -10.21 25.35
CA ARG A 9 -23.58 -10.51 26.77
C ARG A 9 -22.73 -9.44 27.44
N ILE A 10 -23.20 -8.99 28.59
CA ILE A 10 -22.49 -8.07 29.48
C ILE A 10 -21.63 -8.88 30.46
N SER A 11 -20.38 -8.48 30.64
CA SER A 11 -19.49 -8.97 31.71
C SER A 11 -20.00 -8.58 33.10
N SER A 12 -19.45 -9.16 34.16
CA SER A 12 -19.72 -8.69 35.52
C SER A 12 -19.27 -7.23 35.70
N GLU A 13 -19.80 -6.52 36.71
CA GLU A 13 -19.34 -5.16 37.07
C GLU A 13 -17.83 -5.15 37.34
N THR A 14 -17.29 -6.20 37.97
CA THR A 14 -15.84 -6.40 38.18
C THR A 14 -15.09 -6.64 36.86
N GLY A 15 -15.71 -7.28 35.87
CA GLY A 15 -15.24 -7.36 34.48
C GLY A 15 -15.57 -6.10 33.66
N LEU A 16 -15.63 -4.94 34.33
CA LEU A 16 -15.87 -3.60 33.77
C LEU A 16 -17.19 -3.42 33.00
N SER A 17 -18.12 -4.38 33.08
CA SER A 17 -19.36 -4.38 32.30
C SER A 17 -19.11 -4.31 30.77
N SER A 18 -17.99 -4.89 30.30
CA SER A 18 -17.64 -4.97 28.87
C SER A 18 -18.59 -5.89 28.09
N VAL A 19 -18.70 -5.68 26.78
CA VAL A 19 -19.72 -6.30 25.92
C VAL A 19 -19.12 -7.29 24.93
N THR A 20 -19.33 -8.58 25.19
CA THR A 20 -19.09 -9.63 24.20
C THR A 20 -20.27 -9.71 23.24
N THR A 21 -20.03 -9.62 21.93
CA THR A 21 -21.08 -9.72 20.89
C THR A 21 -21.01 -11.04 20.14
N LEU A 22 -22.16 -11.67 19.86
CA LEU A 22 -22.28 -12.86 19.04
C LEU A 22 -23.15 -12.54 17.81
N VAL A 23 -22.58 -12.72 16.62
CA VAL A 23 -23.27 -12.55 15.34
C VAL A 23 -23.52 -13.93 14.74
N VAL A 24 -24.80 -14.24 14.46
CA VAL A 24 -25.27 -15.57 14.08
C VAL A 24 -25.84 -15.53 12.66
N GLY A 25 -25.33 -16.42 11.81
CA GLY A 25 -25.83 -16.68 10.45
C GLY A 25 -26.61 -17.99 10.35
N VAL A 26 -26.73 -18.50 9.12
CA VAL A 26 -27.48 -19.72 8.82
C VAL A 26 -26.80 -20.97 9.37
N SER A 27 -25.50 -21.15 9.08
CA SER A 27 -24.71 -22.32 9.50
C SER A 27 -23.52 -21.98 10.40
N GLU A 28 -23.16 -20.70 10.49
CA GLU A 28 -21.97 -20.24 11.22
C GLU A 28 -22.32 -19.06 12.13
N ALA A 29 -21.48 -18.84 13.14
CA ALA A 29 -21.52 -17.68 14.01
C ALA A 29 -20.10 -17.17 14.27
N VAL A 30 -19.98 -15.90 14.65
CA VAL A 30 -18.71 -15.29 15.07
C VAL A 30 -18.91 -14.47 16.34
N LEU A 31 -17.91 -14.50 17.21
CA LEU A 31 -17.87 -13.74 18.46
C LEU A 31 -16.98 -12.50 18.30
N PHE A 32 -17.27 -11.44 19.03
CA PHE A 32 -16.44 -10.25 19.17
C PHE A 32 -16.22 -9.98 20.65
N ASP A 33 -14.99 -9.59 20.98
CA ASP A 33 -14.54 -9.11 22.28
C ASP A 33 -14.79 -10.10 23.44
N PRO A 34 -13.96 -11.17 23.56
CA PRO A 34 -13.88 -12.01 24.75
C PRO A 34 -13.63 -11.19 26.03
N PRO A 35 -14.26 -11.54 27.16
CA PRO A 35 -14.20 -10.72 28.37
C PRO A 35 -12.84 -10.78 29.08
N MET A 36 -12.61 -9.85 30.00
CA MET A 36 -11.41 -9.81 30.85
C MET A 36 -11.22 -11.06 31.70
N LEU A 37 -12.28 -11.45 32.42
CA LEU A 37 -12.20 -12.38 33.54
C LEU A 37 -12.59 -13.81 33.15
N VAL A 38 -11.88 -14.79 33.69
CA VAL A 38 -12.14 -16.23 33.46
C VAL A 38 -13.56 -16.65 33.87
N PRO A 39 -14.14 -16.20 35.01
CA PRO A 39 -15.55 -16.47 35.34
C PRO A 39 -16.52 -15.94 34.29
N ASP A 40 -16.27 -14.75 33.73
CA ASP A 40 -17.09 -14.16 32.67
C ASP A 40 -16.94 -14.92 31.35
N ALA A 41 -15.73 -15.35 30.99
CA ALA A 41 -15.52 -16.19 29.80
C ALA A 41 -16.24 -17.54 29.90
N ASN A 42 -16.26 -18.17 31.08
CA ASN A 42 -17.03 -19.39 31.32
C ASN A 42 -18.55 -19.16 31.18
N ALA A 43 -19.06 -18.04 31.71
CA ALA A 43 -20.46 -17.66 31.52
C ALA A 43 -20.80 -17.33 30.05
N THR A 44 -19.86 -16.73 29.31
CA THR A 44 -19.94 -16.51 27.86
C THR A 44 -19.97 -17.84 27.09
N VAL A 45 -19.17 -18.84 27.46
CA VAL A 45 -19.22 -20.19 26.86
C VAL A 45 -20.59 -20.84 27.04
N ASP A 46 -21.15 -20.80 28.25
CA ASP A 46 -22.48 -21.32 28.54
C ASP A 46 -23.59 -20.56 27.80
N TRP A 47 -23.42 -19.26 27.59
CA TRP A 47 -24.33 -18.43 26.81
C TRP A 47 -24.26 -18.74 25.32
N ILE A 48 -23.08 -18.89 24.72
CA ILE A 48 -22.91 -19.30 23.32
C ILE A 48 -23.57 -20.67 23.10
N LYS A 49 -23.35 -21.64 24.00
CA LYS A 49 -23.97 -22.99 23.93
C LYS A 49 -25.50 -22.99 24.06
N LYS A 50 -26.10 -21.96 24.66
CA LYS A 50 -27.56 -21.78 24.77
C LYS A 50 -28.14 -21.04 23.57
N THR A 51 -27.37 -20.14 22.97
CA THR A 51 -27.80 -19.28 21.86
C THR A 51 -27.65 -19.99 20.51
N LEU A 52 -26.52 -20.68 20.28
CA LEU A 52 -26.29 -21.44 19.05
C LEU A 52 -27.04 -22.78 19.10
N SER A 53 -27.92 -23.02 18.12
CA SER A 53 -28.72 -24.25 18.04
C SER A 53 -28.07 -25.31 17.16
N THR A 54 -27.58 -24.90 15.99
CA THR A 54 -26.97 -25.76 14.97
C THR A 54 -25.74 -25.13 14.31
N GLN A 55 -25.47 -23.86 14.58
CA GLN A 55 -24.38 -23.10 13.98
C GLN A 55 -23.04 -23.41 14.65
N ALA A 56 -21.98 -23.48 13.85
CA ALA A 56 -20.61 -23.57 14.36
C ALA A 56 -20.06 -22.18 14.69
N LEU A 57 -19.42 -22.00 15.86
CA LEU A 57 -18.64 -20.81 16.13
C LEU A 57 -17.34 -20.88 15.30
N LYS A 58 -17.25 -20.03 14.26
CA LYS A 58 -16.20 -20.10 13.24
C LYS A 58 -15.00 -19.22 13.56
N ALA A 59 -15.25 -18.06 14.17
CA ALA A 59 -14.19 -17.14 14.57
C ALA A 59 -14.57 -16.32 15.81
N VAL A 60 -13.54 -15.80 16.45
CA VAL A 60 -13.57 -14.82 17.52
C VAL A 60 -12.74 -13.63 17.04
N PHE A 61 -13.26 -12.42 17.16
CA PHE A 61 -12.61 -11.18 16.74
C PHE A 61 -12.36 -10.24 17.93
N VAL A 62 -11.40 -9.34 17.79
CA VAL A 62 -11.09 -8.28 18.76
C VAL A 62 -11.18 -6.91 18.08
N THR A 63 -11.89 -5.96 18.70
CA THR A 63 -12.04 -4.56 18.22
C THR A 63 -10.79 -3.71 18.43
N HIS A 64 -10.13 -3.82 19.58
CA HIS A 64 -8.98 -2.98 19.96
C HIS A 64 -8.06 -3.67 20.98
N HIS A 65 -6.98 -3.02 21.41
CA HIS A 65 -5.89 -3.67 22.16
C HIS A 65 -6.07 -3.71 23.69
N HIS A 66 -7.24 -3.33 24.24
CA HIS A 66 -7.47 -3.38 25.68
C HIS A 66 -7.79 -4.80 26.18
N PRO A 67 -7.16 -5.24 27.29
CA PRO A 67 -7.30 -6.60 27.83
C PRO A 67 -8.71 -7.12 28.07
N ASP A 68 -9.65 -6.28 28.46
CA ASP A 68 -11.03 -6.67 28.77
C ASP A 68 -11.90 -7.03 27.56
N HIS A 69 -11.32 -6.89 26.36
CA HIS A 69 -11.84 -7.32 25.07
C HIS A 69 -11.08 -8.51 24.46
N TYR A 70 -10.06 -9.09 25.13
CA TYR A 70 -9.38 -10.28 24.60
C TYR A 70 -8.76 -11.26 25.61
N PHE A 71 -8.51 -10.88 26.87
CA PHE A 71 -7.67 -11.67 27.79
C PHE A 71 -8.20 -13.07 28.04
N SER A 72 -9.49 -13.23 28.38
CA SER A 72 -10.09 -14.55 28.62
C SER A 72 -10.71 -15.16 27.36
N ALA A 73 -10.04 -15.05 26.21
CA ALA A 73 -10.34 -15.84 25.03
C ALA A 73 -10.13 -17.35 25.24
N ASN A 74 -9.19 -17.77 26.09
CA ASN A 74 -8.78 -19.17 26.24
C ASN A 74 -9.97 -20.14 26.52
N PRO A 75 -10.84 -19.91 27.53
CA PRO A 75 -11.94 -20.84 27.82
C PRO A 75 -12.95 -20.97 26.67
N ILE A 76 -13.09 -19.91 25.85
CA ILE A 76 -13.95 -19.91 24.66
C ILE A 76 -13.31 -20.76 23.55
N LEU A 77 -12.02 -20.57 23.28
CA LEU A 77 -11.29 -21.34 22.27
C LEU A 77 -11.12 -22.82 22.66
N GLU A 78 -10.97 -23.12 23.96
CA GLU A 78 -11.00 -24.48 24.50
C GLU A 78 -12.37 -25.16 24.33
N ALA A 79 -13.47 -24.40 24.51
CA ALA A 79 -14.83 -24.90 24.32
C ALA A 79 -15.24 -25.03 22.84
N PHE A 80 -14.61 -24.26 21.96
CA PHE A 80 -14.89 -24.21 20.51
C PHE A 80 -13.57 -24.28 19.70
N PRO A 81 -12.89 -25.44 19.67
CA PRO A 81 -11.51 -25.55 19.14
C PRO A 81 -11.39 -25.38 17.61
N GLU A 82 -12.50 -25.35 16.88
CA GLU A 82 -12.52 -25.00 15.45
C GLU A 82 -12.57 -23.47 15.21
N ALA A 83 -12.90 -22.68 16.25
CA ALA A 83 -12.98 -21.24 16.14
C ALA A 83 -11.58 -20.62 16.02
N LYS A 84 -11.39 -19.76 15.02
CA LYS A 84 -10.15 -18.99 14.84
C LYS A 84 -10.19 -17.65 15.57
N PHE A 85 -9.12 -17.30 16.28
CA PHE A 85 -9.03 -16.03 16.98
C PHE A 85 -8.31 -14.99 16.12
N TYR A 86 -8.92 -13.82 15.92
CA TYR A 86 -8.49 -12.84 14.93
C TYR A 86 -8.51 -11.40 15.44
N ALA A 87 -7.60 -10.60 14.91
CA ALA A 87 -7.60 -9.14 15.07
C ALA A 87 -7.08 -8.48 13.79
N ALA A 88 -7.49 -7.24 13.53
CA ALA A 88 -6.91 -6.46 12.44
C ALA A 88 -5.38 -6.27 12.66
N PRO A 89 -4.56 -6.12 11.60
CA PRO A 89 -3.10 -6.11 11.75
C PRO A 89 -2.58 -4.97 12.66
N TYR A 90 -3.29 -3.84 12.71
CA TYR A 90 -2.98 -2.71 13.59
C TYR A 90 -3.39 -2.98 15.06
N VAL A 91 -4.56 -3.58 15.31
CA VAL A 91 -4.97 -4.04 16.65
C VAL A 91 -3.97 -5.05 17.21
N LEU A 92 -3.59 -6.05 16.39
CA LEU A 92 -2.60 -7.06 16.76
C LEU A 92 -1.21 -6.45 17.03
N ALA A 93 -0.85 -5.34 16.39
CA ALA A 93 0.39 -4.62 16.68
C ALA A 93 0.35 -3.94 18.06
N GLY A 94 -0.78 -3.32 18.43
CA GLY A 94 -1.03 -2.79 19.78
C GLY A 94 -0.95 -3.89 20.84
N ILE A 95 -1.73 -4.97 20.65
CA ILE A 95 -1.71 -6.15 21.55
C ILE A 95 -0.28 -6.66 21.74
N ASN A 96 0.47 -6.89 20.66
CA ASN A 96 1.84 -7.43 20.78
C ASN A 96 2.82 -6.52 21.49
N LYS A 97 2.63 -5.20 21.42
CA LYS A 97 3.50 -4.21 22.04
C LYS A 97 3.34 -4.13 23.55
N GLU A 98 2.11 -4.34 24.05
CA GLU A 98 1.75 -4.17 25.46
C GLU A 98 1.54 -5.50 26.20
N TYR A 99 1.45 -6.62 25.48
CA TYR A 99 1.07 -7.92 26.03
C TYR A 99 1.86 -8.33 27.28
N ASP A 100 3.19 -8.27 27.25
CA ASP A 100 4.00 -8.76 28.37
C ASP A 100 3.80 -7.91 29.64
N ASP A 101 3.72 -6.59 29.49
CA ASP A 101 3.44 -5.64 30.58
C ASP A 101 2.03 -5.84 31.15
N LYS A 102 1.00 -5.90 30.29
CA LYS A 102 -0.40 -6.08 30.72
C LYS A 102 -0.61 -7.46 31.37
N VAL A 103 0.03 -8.53 30.88
CA VAL A 103 -0.05 -9.89 31.47
C VAL A 103 0.61 -9.95 32.84
N ALA A 104 1.71 -9.23 33.06
CA ALA A 104 2.32 -9.10 34.38
C ALA A 104 1.45 -8.25 35.33
N TYR A 105 0.82 -7.20 34.81
CA TYR A 105 0.15 -6.17 35.60
C TYR A 105 -1.25 -6.57 36.11
N TRP A 106 -2.18 -6.94 35.22
CA TRP A 106 -3.60 -7.12 35.58
C TRP A 106 -3.93 -8.17 36.65
N PRO A 107 -3.16 -9.27 36.82
CA PRO A 107 -3.33 -10.17 37.96
C PRO A 107 -3.24 -9.49 39.34
N SER A 108 -2.55 -8.34 39.45
CA SER A 108 -2.47 -7.57 40.69
C SER A 108 -3.73 -6.76 41.00
N ILE A 109 -4.54 -6.44 39.98
CA ILE A 109 -5.77 -5.65 40.09
C ILE A 109 -6.99 -6.55 40.28
N PHE A 110 -7.12 -7.59 39.45
CA PHE A 110 -8.32 -8.45 39.42
C PHE A 110 -8.16 -9.78 40.19
N GLY A 111 -7.00 -10.04 40.79
CA GLY A 111 -6.68 -11.33 41.41
C GLY A 111 -6.16 -12.35 40.40
N ARG A 112 -5.13 -13.11 40.80
CA ARG A 112 -4.39 -14.01 39.88
C ARG A 112 -5.26 -15.13 39.32
N GLU A 113 -6.25 -15.57 40.09
CA GLU A 113 -7.20 -16.62 39.80
C GLU A 113 -8.27 -16.22 38.78
N ASN A 114 -8.53 -14.92 38.60
CA ASN A 114 -9.55 -14.41 37.68
C ASN A 114 -9.00 -14.06 36.30
N ILE A 115 -7.67 -14.00 36.14
CA ILE A 115 -6.97 -13.67 34.89
C ILE A 115 -6.23 -14.92 34.38
N PRO A 116 -6.28 -15.27 33.07
CA PRO A 116 -5.59 -16.45 32.54
C PRO A 116 -4.08 -16.44 32.82
N VAL A 117 -3.48 -17.63 32.86
CA VAL A 117 -2.02 -17.73 33.09
C VAL A 117 -1.23 -17.15 31.92
N THR A 118 -1.67 -17.48 30.71
CA THR A 118 -1.13 -17.02 29.43
C THR A 118 -2.31 -16.69 28.52
N PRO A 119 -2.83 -15.44 28.52
CA PRO A 119 -3.87 -15.01 27.59
C PRO A 119 -3.49 -15.31 26.14
N GLN A 120 -4.36 -15.97 25.38
CA GLN A 120 -4.04 -16.29 23.99
C GLN A 120 -4.02 -15.01 23.15
N LYS A 121 -3.04 -14.88 22.25
CA LYS A 121 -3.00 -13.78 21.26
C LYS A 121 -3.84 -14.13 20.03
N PRO A 122 -4.54 -13.17 19.41
CA PRO A 122 -5.20 -13.39 18.12
C PRO A 122 -4.20 -13.55 16.96
N GLU A 123 -4.61 -14.27 15.91
CA GLU A 123 -3.95 -14.30 14.61
C GLU A 123 -4.26 -13.01 13.81
N SER A 124 -3.42 -12.67 12.84
CA SER A 124 -3.65 -11.50 11.98
C SER A 124 -4.75 -11.79 10.95
N PHE A 125 -5.76 -10.92 10.88
CA PHE A 125 -6.80 -10.96 9.86
C PHE A 125 -6.62 -9.79 8.87
N PRO A 126 -5.95 -10.01 7.72
CA PRO A 126 -5.50 -8.94 6.82
C PRO A 126 -6.58 -8.48 5.81
N TYR A 127 -7.86 -8.75 6.06
CA TYR A 127 -8.96 -8.45 5.14
C TYR A 127 -9.88 -7.38 5.73
N SER A 128 -10.48 -6.57 4.87
CA SER A 128 -11.39 -5.46 5.23
C SER A 128 -12.85 -5.88 5.41
N PHE A 129 -13.20 -7.13 5.13
CA PHE A 129 -14.52 -7.70 5.42
C PHE A 129 -14.46 -9.24 5.45
N PHE A 130 -15.54 -9.86 5.92
CA PHE A 130 -15.82 -11.28 5.72
C PHE A 130 -17.32 -11.54 5.54
N VAL A 131 -17.66 -12.78 5.21
CA VAL A 131 -19.02 -13.29 4.98
C VAL A 131 -19.13 -14.64 5.70
N LEU A 132 -20.28 -14.93 6.30
CA LEU A 132 -20.56 -16.25 6.90
C LEU A 132 -21.21 -17.17 5.87
N ASP A 133 -20.92 -18.47 5.92
CA ASP A 133 -21.54 -19.44 5.03
C ASP A 133 -23.07 -19.43 5.18
N GLY A 134 -23.75 -19.33 4.04
CA GLY A 134 -25.22 -19.16 3.96
C GLY A 134 -25.73 -17.71 4.02
N ASN A 135 -24.87 -16.71 4.25
CA ASN A 135 -25.22 -15.29 4.33
C ASN A 135 -24.47 -14.39 3.32
N PRO A 136 -24.40 -14.72 2.01
CA PRO A 136 -23.58 -13.98 1.04
C PRO A 136 -23.96 -12.50 0.83
N GLU A 137 -25.20 -12.12 1.17
CA GLU A 137 -25.72 -10.76 1.05
C GLU A 137 -25.64 -9.95 2.36
N SER A 138 -25.01 -10.49 3.42
CA SER A 138 -24.80 -9.83 4.71
C SER A 138 -23.32 -9.88 5.11
N PRO A 139 -22.45 -9.08 4.47
CA PRO A 139 -21.04 -8.99 4.85
C PRO A 139 -20.85 -8.27 6.19
N VAL A 140 -19.77 -8.60 6.90
CA VAL A 140 -19.27 -7.87 8.07
C VAL A 140 -18.00 -7.13 7.66
N HIS A 141 -18.04 -5.80 7.65
CA HIS A 141 -16.93 -4.93 7.26
C HIS A 141 -16.12 -4.49 8.48
N LEU A 142 -14.79 -4.45 8.35
CA LEU A 142 -13.87 -3.90 9.34
C LEU A 142 -13.57 -2.44 8.97
N LEU A 143 -13.97 -1.50 9.81
CA LEU A 143 -13.76 -0.07 9.61
C LEU A 143 -12.66 0.43 10.57
N GLY A 144 -11.50 0.77 10.04
CA GLY A 144 -10.38 1.30 10.81
C GLY A 144 -9.05 1.31 10.06
N PRO A 145 -7.96 1.79 10.69
CA PRO A 145 -7.91 2.22 12.09
C PRO A 145 -8.69 3.52 12.35
N VAL A 146 -9.45 3.55 13.44
CA VAL A 146 -10.07 4.76 13.98
C VAL A 146 -9.58 5.03 15.41
N GLN A 147 -9.98 6.16 15.99
CA GLN A 147 -9.71 6.50 17.38
C GLN A 147 -10.95 6.19 18.23
N GLY A 148 -10.77 5.38 19.28
CA GLY A 148 -11.69 5.25 20.40
C GLY A 148 -11.14 5.95 21.64
N ASP A 149 -11.34 5.35 22.80
CA ASP A 149 -10.55 5.65 24.00
C ASP A 149 -9.06 5.36 23.78
N SER A 150 -8.76 4.25 23.10
CA SER A 150 -7.46 3.84 22.62
C SER A 150 -7.26 4.13 21.12
N VAL A 151 -6.01 4.13 20.67
CA VAL A 151 -5.65 4.22 19.25
C VAL A 151 -5.93 2.92 18.50
N ASP A 152 -5.96 2.96 17.16
CA ASP A 152 -5.97 1.77 16.30
C ASP A 152 -7.18 0.83 16.51
N HIS A 153 -8.36 1.41 16.72
CA HIS A 153 -9.63 0.68 16.82
C HIS A 153 -10.11 0.14 15.47
N ALA A 154 -10.77 -1.03 15.49
CA ALA A 154 -11.54 -1.61 14.39
C ALA A 154 -13.03 -1.73 14.78
N LEU A 155 -13.91 -1.01 14.05
CA LEU A 155 -15.36 -1.15 14.17
C LEU A 155 -15.85 -2.26 13.23
N PHE A 156 -16.90 -2.99 13.59
CA PHE A 156 -17.49 -4.01 12.71
C PHE A 156 -18.89 -3.60 12.24
N TRP A 157 -19.02 -3.33 10.93
CA TRP A 157 -20.23 -2.81 10.30
C TRP A 157 -20.94 -3.88 9.46
N MET A 158 -22.22 -4.12 9.74
CA MET A 158 -23.11 -4.99 8.98
C MET A 158 -24.13 -4.11 8.22
N PRO A 159 -23.86 -3.71 6.96
CA PRO A 159 -24.71 -2.79 6.22
C PRO A 159 -26.13 -3.32 5.96
N SER A 160 -26.27 -4.61 5.66
CA SER A 160 -27.57 -5.24 5.37
C SER A 160 -28.51 -5.31 6.59
N GLU A 161 -27.93 -5.34 7.78
CA GLU A 161 -28.61 -5.30 9.08
C GLU A 161 -28.64 -3.89 9.68
N ARG A 162 -27.89 -2.93 9.10
CA ARG A 162 -27.56 -1.62 9.67
C ARG A 162 -27.17 -1.72 11.14
N THR A 163 -26.32 -2.68 11.46
CA THR A 163 -25.82 -2.93 12.82
C THR A 163 -24.33 -2.67 12.89
N ILE A 164 -23.87 -1.89 13.87
CA ILE A 164 -22.45 -1.64 14.13
C ILE A 164 -22.03 -2.13 15.52
N ILE A 165 -20.88 -2.80 15.60
CA ILE A 165 -20.16 -3.10 16.84
C ILE A 165 -19.03 -2.08 16.94
N CYS A 166 -19.03 -1.29 18.01
CA CYS A 166 -18.14 -0.13 18.13
C CYS A 166 -16.86 -0.41 18.92
N GLY A 167 -16.84 -1.44 19.76
CA GLY A 167 -15.89 -1.48 20.89
C GLY A 167 -15.94 -0.15 21.65
N ASP A 168 -14.79 0.29 22.13
CA ASP A 168 -14.69 1.43 23.03
C ASP A 168 -14.63 2.79 22.32
N SER A 169 -14.84 2.77 21.01
CA SER A 169 -15.25 3.98 20.29
C SER A 169 -16.62 4.52 20.73
N VAL A 170 -17.49 3.70 21.34
CA VAL A 170 -18.78 4.13 21.92
C VAL A 170 -19.09 3.37 23.21
N TYR A 171 -19.35 4.11 24.28
CA TYR A 171 -19.87 3.64 25.56
C TYR A 171 -21.37 3.91 25.67
N ALA A 172 -22.11 3.05 26.37
CA ALA A 172 -23.53 3.28 26.64
C ALA A 172 -23.75 4.43 27.63
N ARG A 173 -24.96 5.01 27.61
CA ARG A 173 -25.41 6.04 28.57
C ARG A 173 -25.41 5.62 30.05
N SER A 174 -25.25 4.33 30.32
CA SER A 174 -25.14 3.74 31.66
C SER A 174 -23.72 3.70 32.22
N THR A 175 -22.69 4.06 31.44
CA THR A 175 -21.28 3.95 31.82
C THR A 175 -20.54 5.29 31.71
N HIS A 176 -19.52 5.46 32.53
CA HIS A 176 -18.54 6.54 32.34
C HIS A 176 -17.57 6.11 31.23
N VAL A 177 -17.02 7.09 30.51
CA VAL A 177 -16.15 6.87 29.34
C VAL A 177 -14.70 6.83 29.78
N TRP A 178 -13.94 5.83 29.34
CA TRP A 178 -12.48 5.82 29.49
C TRP A 178 -11.87 6.92 28.61
N VAL A 179 -11.28 7.94 29.24
CA VAL A 179 -10.61 9.07 28.53
C VAL A 179 -9.16 9.25 28.98
N GLU A 180 -8.66 8.32 29.80
CA GLU A 180 -7.33 8.34 30.43
C GLU A 180 -6.19 8.53 29.40
N GLU A 181 -6.36 7.90 28.24
CA GLU A 181 -5.40 7.85 27.14
C GLU A 181 -5.54 9.02 26.15
N VAL A 182 -6.56 9.88 26.31
CA VAL A 182 -6.84 11.03 25.43
C VAL A 182 -6.00 12.23 25.87
N GLU A 183 -4.68 12.06 25.83
CA GLU A 183 -3.70 13.02 26.34
C GLU A 183 -3.53 14.29 25.47
N SER A 184 -4.12 14.33 24.27
CA SER A 184 -3.97 15.45 23.32
C SER A 184 -5.28 15.89 22.65
N ALA A 185 -5.28 17.11 22.14
CA ALA A 185 -6.40 17.66 21.36
C ALA A 185 -6.63 16.88 20.05
N GLU A 186 -5.56 16.37 19.45
CA GLU A 186 -5.58 15.59 18.21
C GLU A 186 -6.28 14.25 18.41
N LEU A 187 -6.08 13.58 19.55
CA LEU A 187 -6.77 12.36 19.95
C LEU A 187 -8.26 12.63 20.20
N LEU A 188 -8.59 13.68 20.98
CA LEU A 188 -9.99 14.05 21.22
C LEU A 188 -10.75 14.37 19.93
N GLU A 189 -10.14 15.14 19.02
CA GLU A 189 -10.75 15.47 17.73
C GLU A 189 -10.81 14.26 16.79
N ALA A 190 -9.86 13.32 16.87
CA ALA A 190 -9.95 12.06 16.14
C ALA A 190 -11.12 11.20 16.63
N TRP A 191 -11.32 11.07 17.95
CA TRP A 191 -12.46 10.32 18.49
C TRP A 191 -13.80 10.98 18.15
N ARG A 192 -13.89 12.32 18.22
CA ARG A 192 -15.06 13.08 17.73
C ARG A 192 -15.33 12.83 16.24
N LYS A 193 -14.28 12.65 15.41
CA LYS A 193 -14.43 12.23 14.00
C LYS A 193 -14.94 10.79 13.87
N THR A 194 -14.53 9.85 14.74
CA THR A 194 -15.08 8.48 14.78
C THR A 194 -16.59 8.49 15.09
N LEU A 195 -17.05 9.30 16.04
CA LEU A 195 -18.49 9.43 16.33
C LEU A 195 -19.29 9.99 15.14
N LEU A 196 -18.71 10.93 14.37
CA LEU A 196 -19.31 11.45 13.14
C LEU A 196 -19.34 10.41 12.02
N LEU A 197 -18.33 9.54 11.93
CA LEU A 197 -18.34 8.40 11.01
C LEU A 197 -19.48 7.43 11.37
N ILE A 198 -19.58 7.03 12.64
CA ILE A 198 -20.62 6.10 13.10
C ILE A 198 -22.02 6.66 12.84
N GLU A 199 -22.25 7.96 13.09
CA GLU A 199 -23.51 8.62 12.77
C GLU A 199 -23.81 8.63 11.25
N ALA A 200 -22.79 8.87 10.42
CA ALA A 200 -22.90 8.90 8.95
C ALA A 200 -23.04 7.52 8.29
N LEU A 201 -22.99 6.42 9.04
CA LEU A 201 -23.43 5.09 8.59
C LEU A 201 -24.91 4.83 8.86
N HIS A 202 -25.57 5.76 9.55
CA HIS A 202 -26.96 5.70 9.97
C HIS A 202 -27.37 4.32 10.52
N PRO A 203 -26.69 3.79 11.55
CA PRO A 203 -27.01 2.50 12.16
C PRO A 203 -28.45 2.49 12.73
N VAL A 204 -29.13 1.37 12.56
CA VAL A 204 -30.39 1.07 13.25
C VAL A 204 -30.10 0.49 14.63
N LYS A 205 -29.05 -0.33 14.74
CA LYS A 205 -28.55 -0.89 16.00
C LYS A 205 -27.06 -0.57 16.16
N LEU A 206 -26.70 -0.03 17.31
CA LEU A 206 -25.33 0.19 17.73
C LEU A 206 -25.09 -0.69 18.95
N ILE A 207 -23.93 -1.37 18.99
CA ILE A 207 -23.50 -2.18 20.12
C ILE A 207 -22.24 -1.51 20.70
N PRO A 208 -22.33 -0.89 21.89
CA PRO A 208 -21.21 -0.22 22.55
C PRO A 208 -20.25 -1.24 23.17
N GLY A 209 -19.03 -0.82 23.47
CA GLY A 209 -18.03 -1.65 24.17
C GLY A 209 -18.38 -1.95 25.63
N HIS A 210 -19.05 -1.00 26.31
CA HIS A 210 -19.51 -1.15 27.70
C HIS A 210 -20.97 -0.72 27.89
N ILE A 211 -21.73 -1.48 28.68
CA ILE A 211 -23.11 -1.18 29.10
C ILE A 211 -23.42 -1.89 30.43
N GLU A 212 -24.19 -1.28 31.32
CA GLU A 212 -24.49 -1.88 32.63
C GLU A 212 -25.66 -2.87 32.57
N GLU A 213 -25.65 -3.87 33.46
CA GLU A 213 -26.74 -4.85 33.54
C GLU A 213 -28.11 -4.18 33.74
N GLY A 214 -29.10 -4.63 32.97
CA GLY A 214 -30.45 -4.06 32.96
C GLY A 214 -30.66 -2.91 31.98
N TRP A 215 -29.62 -2.49 31.24
CA TRP A 215 -29.74 -1.56 30.11
C TRP A 215 -29.69 -2.27 28.76
N GLU A 216 -30.37 -1.70 27.78
CA GLU A 216 -30.31 -2.11 26.38
C GLU A 216 -29.61 -1.01 25.55
N PRO A 217 -28.81 -1.38 24.53
CA PRO A 217 -28.20 -0.42 23.61
C PRO A 217 -29.25 0.45 22.91
N ASP A 218 -29.03 1.76 22.90
CA ASP A 218 -29.87 2.76 22.24
C ASP A 218 -28.98 3.66 21.38
N THR A 219 -28.97 3.39 20.08
CA THR A 219 -28.12 4.08 19.10
C THR A 219 -28.18 5.61 19.22
N ALA A 220 -29.36 6.19 19.48
CA ALA A 220 -29.52 7.64 19.55
C ALA A 220 -29.06 8.19 20.91
N ALA A 221 -29.44 7.52 22.00
CA ALA A 221 -29.11 7.97 23.35
C ALA A 221 -27.62 7.75 23.69
N ASP A 222 -27.01 6.66 23.23
CA ASP A 222 -25.62 6.33 23.51
C ASP A 222 -24.65 7.19 22.66
N LEU A 223 -24.98 7.49 21.39
CA LEU A 223 -24.24 8.50 20.61
C LEU A 223 -24.40 9.92 21.21
N ALA A 224 -25.58 10.27 21.72
CA ALA A 224 -25.78 11.56 22.38
C ALA A 224 -24.99 11.66 23.70
N HIS A 225 -24.91 10.55 24.46
CA HIS A 225 -24.07 10.42 25.65
C HIS A 225 -22.59 10.64 25.32
N MET A 226 -22.05 9.88 24.36
CA MET A 226 -20.65 10.02 23.93
C MET A 226 -20.32 11.43 23.44
N LYS A 227 -21.16 12.02 22.60
CA LYS A 227 -20.97 13.40 22.11
C LYS A 227 -20.96 14.40 23.26
N LYS A 228 -21.86 14.26 24.25
CA LYS A 228 -21.88 15.11 25.45
C LYS A 228 -20.63 14.89 26.30
N TYR A 229 -20.19 13.65 26.49
CA TYR A 229 -19.03 13.31 27.32
C TYR A 229 -17.74 13.89 26.74
N LEU A 230 -17.46 13.63 25.45
CA LEU A 230 -16.28 14.19 24.77
C LEU A 230 -16.37 15.72 24.62
N SER A 231 -17.57 16.31 24.55
CA SER A 231 -17.73 17.77 24.58
C SER A 231 -17.33 18.36 25.92
N LEU A 232 -17.81 17.80 27.04
CA LEU A 232 -17.49 18.25 28.39
C LEU A 232 -16.04 17.95 28.78
N PHE A 233 -15.47 16.84 28.32
CA PHE A 233 -14.03 16.55 28.46
C PHE A 233 -13.17 17.60 27.76
N GLY A 234 -13.53 17.96 26.52
CA GLY A 234 -12.86 19.06 25.83
C GLY A 234 -12.94 20.39 26.60
N GLU A 235 -14.10 20.72 27.18
CA GLU A 235 -14.29 21.96 27.95
C GLU A 235 -13.51 21.97 29.28
N LYS A 236 -13.56 20.87 30.05
CA LYS A 236 -13.02 20.81 31.42
C LYS A 236 -11.58 20.33 31.53
N VAL A 237 -11.05 19.69 30.48
CA VAL A 237 -9.72 19.10 30.47
C VAL A 237 -8.90 19.63 29.31
N THR A 238 -9.25 19.28 28.06
CA THR A 238 -8.34 19.45 26.91
C THR A 238 -8.12 20.91 26.51
N TYR A 239 -9.15 21.76 26.64
CA TYR A 239 -9.11 23.18 26.30
C TYR A 239 -9.32 24.09 27.51
N ALA A 240 -9.28 23.54 28.72
CA ALA A 240 -9.37 24.33 29.94
C ALA A 240 -8.08 25.18 30.10
N PRO A 241 -8.20 26.46 30.52
CA PRO A 241 -7.03 27.33 30.69
C PRO A 241 -6.16 26.94 31.90
N GLU A 242 -6.77 26.29 32.90
CA GLU A 242 -6.15 25.81 34.13
C GLU A 242 -6.74 24.43 34.46
N LYS A 243 -5.97 23.56 35.13
CA LYS A 243 -6.45 22.25 35.57
C LYS A 243 -7.42 22.42 36.74
N ALA A 244 -8.62 21.86 36.63
CA ALA A 244 -9.53 21.73 37.77
C ALA A 244 -8.98 20.72 38.80
N GLN A 245 -9.43 20.81 40.04
CA GLN A 245 -9.00 19.90 41.11
C GLN A 245 -9.58 18.48 40.90
N VAL A 246 -8.87 17.43 41.32
CA VAL A 246 -9.31 16.02 41.18
C VAL A 246 -10.75 15.81 41.66
N ALA A 247 -11.08 16.31 42.85
CA ALA A 247 -12.42 16.19 43.44
C ALA A 247 -13.50 17.00 42.70
N GLU A 248 -13.11 18.09 42.02
CA GLU A 248 -14.00 18.91 41.21
C GLU A 248 -14.35 18.20 39.89
N LEU A 249 -13.35 17.66 39.17
CA LEU A 249 -13.58 16.84 37.97
C LEU A 249 -14.47 15.63 38.29
N PHE A 250 -14.16 14.91 39.37
CA PHE A 250 -14.95 13.75 39.80
C PHE A 250 -16.40 14.13 40.05
N SER A 251 -16.64 15.18 40.84
CA SER A 251 -18.01 15.63 41.16
C SER A 251 -18.75 16.12 39.90
N PHE A 252 -18.09 16.91 39.05
CA PHE A 252 -18.67 17.48 37.85
C PHE A 252 -19.13 16.42 36.84
N PHE A 253 -18.29 15.42 36.54
CA PHE A 253 -18.67 14.35 35.61
C PHE A 253 -19.74 13.42 36.22
N LYS A 254 -19.65 13.09 37.51
CA LYS A 254 -20.67 12.30 38.21
C LYS A 254 -22.05 12.95 38.17
N GLU A 255 -22.12 14.27 38.41
CA GLU A 255 -23.37 15.05 38.33
C GLU A 255 -23.85 15.23 36.88
N SER A 256 -22.93 15.32 35.93
CA SER A 256 -23.25 15.46 34.50
C SER A 256 -23.80 14.18 33.87
N PHE A 257 -23.48 13.01 34.42
CA PHE A 257 -23.84 11.69 33.89
C PHE A 257 -24.50 10.79 34.96
N PRO A 258 -25.64 11.19 35.56
CA PRO A 258 -26.22 10.51 36.72
C PRO A 258 -26.77 9.10 36.46
N GLN A 259 -26.76 8.64 35.20
CA GLN A 259 -27.09 7.26 34.81
C GLN A 259 -25.88 6.33 34.92
N ALA A 260 -24.67 6.87 34.81
CA ALA A 260 -23.41 6.17 35.02
C ALA A 260 -23.10 6.06 36.52
N THR A 261 -23.49 4.94 37.13
CA THR A 261 -23.48 4.77 38.59
C THR A 261 -22.54 3.67 39.08
N LYS A 262 -21.97 2.89 38.17
CA LYS A 262 -21.06 1.77 38.44
C LYS A 262 -19.63 2.09 38.02
N ASN A 263 -18.68 1.29 38.49
CA ASN A 263 -17.25 1.40 38.17
C ASN A 263 -16.67 2.83 38.30
N LEU A 264 -17.22 3.62 39.24
CA LEU A 264 -16.90 5.04 39.42
C LEU A 264 -15.43 5.26 39.77
N ASP A 265 -14.90 4.47 40.72
CA ASP A 265 -13.50 4.59 41.15
C ASP A 265 -12.52 4.18 40.05
N PHE A 266 -12.97 3.37 39.08
CA PHE A 266 -12.21 3.02 37.88
C PHE A 266 -12.33 4.13 36.83
N PHE A 267 -13.38 4.15 36.00
CA PHE A 267 -13.49 5.07 34.86
C PHE A 267 -13.37 6.55 35.24
N LEU A 268 -14.10 6.98 36.28
CA LEU A 268 -14.15 8.38 36.68
C LEU A 268 -13.02 8.75 37.66
N GLY A 269 -12.60 7.80 38.50
CA GLY A 269 -11.46 7.96 39.40
C GLY A 269 -10.15 8.16 38.63
N HIS A 270 -9.89 7.35 37.60
CA HIS A 270 -8.74 7.50 36.71
C HIS A 270 -8.76 8.85 35.97
N LEU A 271 -9.83 9.14 35.21
CA LEU A 271 -10.05 10.45 34.54
C LEU A 271 -9.71 11.63 35.46
N SER A 272 -10.24 11.61 36.68
CA SER A 272 -10.09 12.72 37.62
C SER A 272 -8.66 12.85 38.15
N ASN A 273 -7.93 11.74 38.33
CA ASN A 273 -6.55 11.73 38.79
C ASN A 273 -5.54 12.08 37.69
N GLN A 274 -5.73 11.56 36.47
CA GLN A 274 -4.90 11.82 35.31
C GLN A 274 -4.90 13.31 34.91
N PHE A 275 -6.09 13.91 34.87
CA PHE A 275 -6.26 15.26 34.36
C PHE A 275 -6.34 16.33 35.45
N GLY A 276 -6.77 15.98 36.67
CA GLY A 276 -6.89 16.92 37.78
C GLY A 276 -5.56 17.45 38.32
N GLU A 277 -5.60 18.66 38.89
CA GLU A 277 -4.45 19.23 39.59
C GLU A 277 -4.12 18.41 40.84
N GLY A 278 -2.86 17.96 40.97
CA GLY A 278 -2.37 17.18 42.10
C GLY A 278 -2.76 15.68 42.09
N GLY A 279 -3.42 15.19 41.04
CA GLY A 279 -3.74 13.77 40.89
C GLY A 279 -2.56 12.88 40.49
N GLN A 280 -2.77 11.57 40.51
CA GLN A 280 -1.75 10.56 40.18
C GLN A 280 -1.99 9.96 38.79
N VAL A 281 -1.00 10.11 37.91
CA VAL A 281 -0.97 9.51 36.56
C VAL A 281 -0.75 8.00 36.67
N TRP A 282 -1.53 7.21 35.92
CA TRP A 282 -1.36 5.75 35.87
C TRP A 282 -0.30 5.35 34.83
N GLU A 283 0.98 5.56 35.17
CA GLU A 283 2.10 5.34 34.24
C GLU A 283 2.18 3.88 33.74
N GLU A 284 1.81 2.89 34.56
CA GLU A 284 1.76 1.46 34.16
C GLU A 284 0.70 1.16 33.08
N ASN A 285 -0.32 2.01 32.93
CA ASN A 285 -1.32 1.88 31.88
C ASN A 285 -1.01 2.75 30.63
N ARG A 286 0.07 3.54 30.64
CA ARG A 286 0.33 4.55 29.59
C ARG A 286 0.87 3.95 28.29
N HIS A 287 0.24 4.33 27.17
CA HIS A 287 0.53 3.78 25.85
C HIS A 287 1.67 4.55 25.16
N GLN A 288 2.86 3.95 25.07
CA GLN A 288 4.07 4.63 24.57
C GLN A 288 3.87 5.23 23.17
N GLY A 289 3.86 6.56 23.06
CA GLY A 289 3.81 7.28 21.78
C GLY A 289 2.42 7.46 21.16
N ALA A 290 1.32 7.16 21.87
CA ALA A 290 -0.02 7.50 21.42
C ALA A 290 -0.21 9.03 21.32
N GLY A 291 0.13 9.76 22.38
CA GLY A 291 0.05 11.24 22.43
C GLY A 291 1.00 11.99 21.48
N SER A 292 1.94 11.29 20.82
CA SER A 292 2.83 11.89 19.80
C SER A 292 2.34 11.72 18.36
N ARG A 293 1.18 11.09 18.12
CA ARG A 293 0.64 10.89 16.78
C ARG A 293 0.07 12.19 16.21
N THR A 294 0.32 12.47 14.92
CA THR A 294 -0.22 13.67 14.27
C THR A 294 -1.70 13.51 13.90
N SER A 295 -2.38 14.64 13.65
CA SER A 295 -3.76 14.63 13.14
C SER A 295 -3.91 13.76 11.90
N GLU A 296 -2.96 13.78 10.97
CA GLU A 296 -2.99 12.97 9.74
C GLU A 296 -2.92 11.46 10.03
N GLN A 297 -2.12 11.05 11.02
CA GLN A 297 -1.96 9.65 11.42
C GLN A 297 -3.22 9.12 12.12
N LEU A 298 -3.85 9.94 12.97
CA LEU A 298 -5.04 9.57 13.74
C LEU A 298 -6.33 9.64 12.90
N GLN A 299 -6.37 10.54 11.91
CA GLN A 299 -7.61 10.91 11.22
C GLN A 299 -7.63 10.45 9.76
N GLY A 300 -6.57 9.78 9.27
CA GLY A 300 -6.43 9.32 7.89
C GLY A 300 -7.67 8.61 7.36
N TYR A 301 -8.16 7.58 8.06
CA TYR A 301 -9.36 6.83 7.69
C TYR A 301 -10.62 7.73 7.62
N CYS A 302 -10.89 8.50 8.69
CA CYS A 302 -12.03 9.40 8.76
C CYS A 302 -11.97 10.55 7.74
N ASP A 303 -10.77 11.03 7.38
CA ASP A 303 -10.58 12.13 6.43
C ASP A 303 -10.52 11.66 4.97
N ILE A 304 -10.18 10.39 4.70
CA ILE A 304 -10.44 9.74 3.42
C ILE A 304 -11.96 9.76 3.17
N LEU A 305 -12.75 9.31 4.14
CA LEU A 305 -14.22 9.34 4.08
C LEU A 305 -14.75 10.79 3.99
N ARG A 306 -14.27 11.74 4.80
CA ARG A 306 -14.68 13.15 4.70
C ARG A 306 -14.34 13.80 3.34
N LYS A 307 -13.21 13.42 2.71
CA LYS A 307 -12.85 13.87 1.34
C LYS A 307 -13.71 13.21 0.27
N HIS A 308 -14.26 12.02 0.55
CA HIS A 308 -15.22 11.31 -0.29
C HIS A 308 -16.60 12.02 -0.28
N TYR A 309 -17.13 12.37 0.90
CA TYR A 309 -18.49 12.92 1.09
C TYR A 309 -18.61 14.46 0.97
N GLN A 310 -18.07 15.07 -0.10
CA GLN A 310 -18.11 16.55 -0.29
C GLN A 310 -19.50 17.19 -0.47
N ASN A 311 -20.59 16.40 -0.51
CA ASN A 311 -21.95 16.86 -0.83
C ASN A 311 -22.97 16.78 0.32
N CYS A 312 -22.56 16.49 1.57
CA CYS A 312 -23.49 16.40 2.70
C CYS A 312 -24.28 17.72 2.91
N ALA A 313 -25.61 17.62 2.84
CA ALA A 313 -26.52 18.78 2.88
C ALA A 313 -26.69 19.43 4.27
N LEU A 314 -26.16 18.81 5.33
CA LEU A 314 -26.35 19.24 6.73
C LEU A 314 -25.39 20.35 7.21
N ARG A 315 -24.61 20.97 6.31
CA ARG A 315 -23.78 22.14 6.66
C ARG A 315 -24.58 23.45 6.66
N SER A 316 -25.33 23.69 7.73
CA SER A 316 -25.81 25.04 8.05
C SER A 316 -24.73 25.84 8.81
N ASN A 317 -24.48 27.07 8.36
CA ASN A 317 -23.76 28.14 9.07
C ASN A 317 -22.31 27.86 9.55
N SER A 318 -21.42 27.55 8.62
CA SER A 318 -20.00 27.93 8.75
C SER A 318 -19.48 28.45 7.41
N GLU A 319 -18.84 29.63 7.41
CA GLU A 319 -18.34 30.27 6.18
C GLU A 319 -17.27 29.39 5.52
N ILE A 320 -17.51 28.95 4.29
CA ILE A 320 -16.60 28.08 3.54
C ILE A 320 -15.65 28.95 2.71
N PRO A 321 -14.32 28.92 2.95
CA PRO A 321 -13.36 29.57 2.08
C PRO A 321 -13.42 29.00 0.66
N CYS A 322 -13.22 29.85 -0.35
CA CYS A 322 -13.29 29.49 -1.77
C CYS A 322 -12.50 28.20 -2.07
N ILE A 323 -13.22 27.12 -2.42
CA ILE A 323 -12.64 25.80 -2.69
C ILE A 323 -11.74 25.88 -3.92
N SER A 324 -10.43 25.72 -3.72
CA SER A 324 -9.37 25.86 -4.72
C SER A 324 -9.30 24.72 -5.76
N THR A 325 -10.44 24.11 -6.12
CA THR A 325 -10.56 23.10 -7.21
C THR A 325 -10.44 23.69 -8.63
N LYS A 326 -9.73 24.81 -8.78
CA LYS A 326 -9.38 25.41 -10.07
C LYS A 326 -7.85 25.40 -10.14
N VAL A 327 -7.28 24.50 -10.96
CA VAL A 327 -5.83 24.40 -11.21
C VAL A 327 -5.22 25.73 -11.72
N ARG A 328 -6.06 26.68 -12.17
CA ARG A 328 -5.70 28.09 -12.39
C ARG A 328 -6.81 29.03 -11.90
N CYS A 329 -6.72 29.52 -10.67
CA CYS A 329 -7.54 30.65 -10.20
C CYS A 329 -6.77 31.96 -10.33
N ASP A 330 -7.26 32.86 -11.19
CA ASP A 330 -6.69 34.20 -11.44
C ASP A 330 -7.17 35.27 -10.41
N GLY A 331 -8.13 34.92 -9.56
CA GLY A 331 -8.76 35.84 -8.60
C GLY A 331 -9.57 36.96 -9.25
N ARG A 332 -9.84 36.90 -10.56
CA ARG A 332 -10.52 37.97 -11.33
C ARG A 332 -11.83 37.51 -11.98
N SER A 333 -12.05 36.20 -12.14
CA SER A 333 -13.30 35.65 -12.70
C SER A 333 -13.82 34.44 -11.90
N PRO A 334 -15.09 34.46 -11.42
CA PRO A 334 -15.68 33.31 -10.72
C PRO A 334 -15.68 32.07 -11.63
N CYS A 335 -15.47 30.89 -11.04
CA CYS A 335 -15.55 29.63 -11.79
C CYS A 335 -17.02 29.20 -12.00
N SER A 336 -17.27 28.22 -12.88
CA SER A 336 -18.64 27.72 -13.10
C SER A 336 -19.32 27.29 -11.80
N LYS A 337 -18.61 26.55 -10.93
CA LYS A 337 -19.14 26.16 -9.60
C LYS A 337 -19.45 27.36 -8.68
N CYS A 338 -18.78 28.50 -8.83
CA CYS A 338 -19.10 29.72 -8.07
C CYS A 338 -20.29 30.47 -8.70
N LEU A 339 -20.37 30.54 -10.03
CA LEU A 339 -21.50 31.08 -10.78
C LEU A 339 -22.79 30.30 -10.49
N ASP A 340 -22.74 28.97 -10.59
CA ASP A 340 -23.87 28.06 -10.32
C ASP A 340 -24.36 28.17 -8.86
N LYS A 341 -23.44 28.48 -7.92
CA LYS A 341 -23.75 28.68 -6.49
C LYS A 341 -23.98 30.14 -6.08
N LYS A 342 -23.90 31.11 -7.02
CA LYS A 342 -23.98 32.56 -6.75
C LYS A 342 -23.04 33.05 -5.64
N LEU A 343 -21.80 32.55 -5.61
CA LEU A 343 -20.79 32.91 -4.62
C LEU A 343 -19.77 33.91 -5.18
N ASP A 344 -19.47 34.96 -4.41
CA ASP A 344 -18.44 35.93 -4.73
C ASP A 344 -17.02 35.35 -4.56
N CYS A 345 -16.07 35.87 -5.35
CA CYS A 345 -14.71 35.35 -5.43
C CYS A 345 -13.73 36.22 -4.61
N HIS A 346 -13.34 35.75 -3.42
CA HIS A 346 -12.39 36.47 -2.55
C HIS A 346 -10.97 35.88 -2.62
N ARG A 347 -9.96 36.78 -2.61
CA ARG A 347 -8.53 36.45 -2.61
C ARG A 347 -8.02 36.33 -1.17
N ARG A 348 -7.40 35.21 -0.80
CA ARG A 348 -6.50 35.17 0.38
C ARG A 348 -5.25 35.99 0.06
N LEU A 349 -4.95 36.98 0.90
CA LEU A 349 -3.69 37.70 0.90
C LEU A 349 -2.78 37.05 1.95
N ASP A 350 -1.80 36.26 1.51
CA ASP A 350 -0.69 35.88 2.37
C ASP A 350 0.29 37.05 2.43
N GLY A 351 0.75 37.39 3.64
CA GLY A 351 1.28 38.72 3.92
C GLY A 351 2.75 38.94 3.53
N SER A 352 3.03 40.06 2.86
CA SER A 352 4.05 41.01 3.34
C SER A 352 3.97 42.36 2.60
N THR A 353 4.37 43.41 3.33
CA THR A 353 4.54 44.81 2.90
C THR A 353 3.31 45.59 2.41
N SER A 354 3.22 46.82 2.90
CA SER A 354 2.23 47.84 2.55
C SER A 354 2.52 48.47 1.20
N GLU A 355 1.50 48.67 0.38
CA GLU A 355 1.23 49.93 -0.33
C GLU A 355 -0.17 49.87 -0.99
N GLN A 356 -0.86 51.02 -1.05
CA GLN A 356 -2.17 51.12 -1.71
C GLN A 356 -1.99 51.31 -3.22
N PRO A 357 -2.75 50.62 -4.09
CA PRO A 357 -2.79 50.93 -5.50
C PRO A 357 -3.93 51.92 -5.83
N GLU A 358 -3.58 53.03 -6.48
CA GLU A 358 -4.51 53.97 -7.10
C GLU A 358 -5.24 53.36 -8.32
N GLU A 359 -6.36 53.96 -8.70
CA GLU A 359 -7.10 53.62 -9.91
C GLU A 359 -6.32 53.99 -11.17
N SER A 360 -6.18 53.07 -12.13
CA SER A 360 -6.13 53.46 -13.54
C SER A 360 -6.69 52.39 -14.47
N SER A 361 -7.50 52.85 -15.41
CA SER A 361 -8.07 52.06 -16.49
C SER A 361 -7.06 51.87 -17.63
N THR A 362 -7.11 50.74 -18.32
CA THR A 362 -6.93 50.70 -19.78
C THR A 362 -7.40 49.38 -20.40
N THR A 363 -7.69 49.47 -21.69
CA THR A 363 -8.40 48.49 -22.54
C THR A 363 -7.54 47.32 -23.02
N ALA A 364 -8.19 46.21 -23.38
CA ALA A 364 -7.60 45.09 -24.14
C ALA A 364 -7.18 45.50 -25.56
N PRO A 365 -6.43 44.63 -26.28
CA PRO A 365 -7.12 43.82 -27.30
C PRO A 365 -6.65 42.35 -27.42
N ASP A 366 -7.36 41.61 -28.28
CA ASP A 366 -7.38 40.15 -28.44
C ASP A 366 -6.20 39.51 -29.21
N ALA A 367 -5.97 38.20 -28.97
CA ALA A 367 -5.32 37.28 -29.91
C ALA A 367 -5.68 35.79 -29.65
N GLU A 368 -6.75 35.35 -30.31
CA GLU A 368 -7.02 34.03 -30.92
C GLU A 368 -6.59 32.66 -30.29
N SER A 369 -7.63 31.84 -30.08
CA SER A 369 -7.71 30.39 -30.31
C SER A 369 -6.68 29.43 -29.66
N ILE A 370 -7.04 28.92 -28.47
CA ILE A 370 -6.92 27.49 -28.17
C ILE A 370 -8.31 26.95 -27.84
N VAL A 371 -8.77 25.98 -28.62
CA VAL A 371 -10.11 25.38 -28.48
C VAL A 371 -10.21 24.63 -27.15
N ARG A 372 -10.97 25.20 -26.20
CA ARG A 372 -11.38 24.47 -24.99
C ARG A 372 -12.45 23.45 -25.37
N ILE A 373 -12.07 22.18 -25.47
CA ILE A 373 -13.00 21.06 -25.44
C ILE A 373 -13.67 21.07 -24.05
N LYS A 374 -14.93 21.51 -24.00
CA LYS A 374 -15.79 21.26 -22.83
C LYS A 374 -16.18 19.78 -22.87
N ASN A 375 -15.65 18.98 -21.94
CA ASN A 375 -16.14 17.64 -21.68
C ASN A 375 -17.12 17.69 -20.50
N PRO A 376 -18.45 17.61 -20.71
CA PRO A 376 -19.42 17.48 -19.63
C PRO A 376 -19.55 16.02 -19.19
N GLY A 377 -19.53 15.76 -17.88
CA GLY A 377 -20.08 14.52 -17.32
C GLY A 377 -19.19 13.27 -17.34
N ARG A 378 -18.17 13.22 -16.49
CA ARG A 378 -17.85 12.00 -15.71
C ARG A 378 -17.21 12.42 -14.39
N VAL A 379 -17.79 11.99 -13.27
CA VAL A 379 -17.13 12.04 -11.95
C VAL A 379 -15.98 11.03 -12.00
N SER A 380 -14.83 11.35 -11.41
CA SER A 380 -13.67 10.47 -11.48
C SER A 380 -13.91 9.19 -10.67
N ASP A 381 -13.98 8.05 -11.37
CA ASP A 381 -14.16 6.70 -10.80
C ASP A 381 -12.97 6.19 -9.97
N LEU A 382 -11.90 7.00 -9.95
CA LEU A 382 -10.59 6.80 -9.33
C LEU A 382 -10.61 6.30 -7.87
N PRO A 383 -11.44 6.82 -6.95
CA PRO A 383 -11.39 6.41 -5.54
C PRO A 383 -11.84 4.97 -5.33
N TYR A 384 -12.88 4.52 -6.05
CA TYR A 384 -13.40 3.15 -5.98
C TYR A 384 -12.41 2.15 -6.58
N ILE A 385 -11.80 2.55 -7.69
CA ILE A 385 -10.74 1.81 -8.37
C ILE A 385 -9.52 1.63 -7.45
N LYS A 386 -9.10 2.69 -6.75
CA LYS A 386 -8.03 2.64 -5.74
C LYS A 386 -8.40 1.67 -4.60
N ALA A 387 -9.55 1.87 -3.96
CA ALA A 387 -10.02 1.02 -2.86
C ALA A 387 -10.09 -0.48 -3.21
N LEU A 388 -10.55 -0.83 -4.42
CA LEU A 388 -10.61 -2.21 -4.91
C LEU A 388 -9.23 -2.87 -5.12
N LEU A 389 -8.21 -2.10 -5.52
CA LEU A 389 -6.85 -2.65 -5.68
C LEU A 389 -6.03 -2.62 -4.39
N ASP A 390 -6.25 -1.62 -3.51
CA ASP A 390 -5.62 -1.50 -2.20
C ASP A 390 -6.24 -2.42 -1.13
N ALA A 391 -7.35 -3.11 -1.44
CA ALA A 391 -8.13 -3.98 -0.52
C ALA A 391 -8.54 -3.30 0.81
N GLY A 392 -8.57 -1.96 0.85
CA GLY A 392 -8.79 -1.16 2.05
C GLY A 392 -7.56 -0.91 2.93
N THR A 393 -6.34 -1.15 2.45
CA THR A 393 -5.10 -1.07 3.25
C THR A 393 -4.16 0.09 2.89
N ASP A 394 -4.47 0.90 1.87
CA ASP A 394 -3.61 1.96 1.29
C ASP A 394 -2.14 1.54 0.99
N SER A 395 -1.92 0.23 0.81
CA SER A 395 -0.59 -0.39 0.70
C SER A 395 -0.06 -0.53 -0.73
N PHE A 396 -0.92 -0.37 -1.73
CA PHE A 396 -0.62 -0.66 -3.13
C PHE A 396 -0.36 0.60 -3.95
N THR A 397 -0.99 1.73 -3.61
CA THR A 397 -0.87 2.98 -4.41
C THR A 397 -0.34 4.21 -3.68
N GLU A 398 -0.61 4.38 -2.37
CA GLU A 398 -0.24 5.61 -1.65
C GLU A 398 1.10 5.51 -0.92
N ASN A 399 1.45 4.30 -0.47
CA ASN A 399 2.78 3.98 0.06
C ASN A 399 3.42 2.88 -0.77
N PHE A 400 4.29 3.23 -1.73
CA PHE A 400 5.18 2.25 -2.36
C PHE A 400 6.31 1.84 -1.43
N LEU A 401 5.94 1.35 -0.25
CA LEU A 401 6.64 0.27 0.42
C LEU A 401 6.27 -1.01 -0.32
N LEU A 402 6.91 -1.19 -1.48
CA LEU A 402 7.80 -2.32 -1.73
C LEU A 402 7.39 -3.61 -0.99
N PRO A 403 7.01 -4.69 -1.70
CA PRO A 403 6.07 -5.72 -1.27
C PRO A 403 6.17 -6.08 0.22
N PRO A 404 5.03 -6.25 0.92
CA PRO A 404 4.93 -6.15 2.38
C PRO A 404 5.97 -6.98 3.12
N ARG A 405 6.31 -6.57 4.35
CA ARG A 405 7.44 -7.14 5.13
C ARG A 405 7.36 -8.68 5.28
N SER A 406 6.17 -9.25 5.18
CA SER A 406 5.85 -10.68 5.07
C SER A 406 6.29 -11.35 3.75
N ASP A 407 6.00 -10.75 2.60
CA ASP A 407 6.43 -11.23 1.27
C ASP A 407 7.96 -11.24 1.16
N ARG A 408 8.62 -10.24 1.76
CA ARG A 408 10.09 -10.16 1.80
C ARG A 408 10.70 -11.39 2.47
N ILE A 409 10.10 -11.88 3.56
CA ILE A 409 10.60 -13.05 4.29
C ILE A 409 10.45 -14.34 3.45
N ARG A 410 9.29 -14.58 2.85
CA ARG A 410 9.09 -15.78 1.97
C ARG A 410 10.06 -15.78 0.79
N GLY A 411 10.22 -14.64 0.11
CA GLY A 411 11.14 -14.51 -1.01
C GLY A 411 12.62 -14.66 -0.62
N LEU A 412 13.02 -14.18 0.57
CA LEU A 412 14.41 -14.29 1.05
C LEU A 412 14.74 -15.72 1.48
N LEU A 413 13.84 -16.39 2.22
CA LEU A 413 14.00 -17.78 2.66
C LEU A 413 14.15 -18.74 1.47
N TYR A 414 13.38 -18.54 0.39
CA TYR A 414 13.53 -19.32 -0.84
C TYR A 414 14.87 -19.09 -1.55
N CYS A 415 15.35 -17.83 -1.65
CA CYS A 415 16.68 -17.55 -2.21
C CYS A 415 17.82 -18.17 -1.39
N ILE A 416 17.68 -18.20 -0.06
CA ILE A 416 18.61 -18.89 0.86
C ILE A 416 18.57 -20.41 0.62
N GLN A 417 17.38 -21.02 0.50
CA GLN A 417 17.22 -22.45 0.18
C GLN A 417 17.74 -22.85 -1.22
N LYS A 418 17.64 -21.95 -2.21
CA LYS A 418 18.09 -22.19 -3.60
C LYS A 418 19.55 -21.83 -3.85
N GLN A 419 20.30 -21.42 -2.83
CA GLN A 419 21.72 -21.08 -2.95
C GLN A 419 21.99 -19.90 -3.91
N TRP A 420 21.06 -18.94 -4.02
CA TRP A 420 21.26 -17.69 -4.76
C TRP A 420 22.09 -16.71 -3.92
N VAL A 421 23.31 -17.13 -3.57
CA VAL A 421 24.31 -16.29 -2.91
C VAL A 421 24.98 -15.45 -3.99
N ILE A 422 24.88 -14.13 -3.88
CA ILE A 422 25.72 -13.22 -4.67
C ILE A 422 27.13 -13.24 -4.06
N GLU A 423 27.89 -14.29 -4.38
CA GLU A 423 29.30 -14.45 -4.02
C GLU A 423 30.16 -13.43 -4.78
N GLY A 424 30.12 -12.17 -4.32
CA GLY A 424 30.88 -11.07 -4.91
C GLY A 424 30.80 -9.75 -4.13
N TYR A 425 29.74 -9.52 -3.35
CA TYR A 425 29.52 -8.23 -2.67
C TYR A 425 29.31 -8.34 -1.15
N SER A 426 29.85 -9.38 -0.50
CA SER A 426 29.99 -9.41 0.95
C SER A 426 31.29 -8.73 1.37
N SER A 427 31.23 -7.47 1.79
CA SER A 427 32.31 -6.86 2.55
C SER A 427 32.44 -7.56 3.90
N ASN A 428 33.66 -7.94 4.30
CA ASN A 428 33.93 -8.58 5.59
C ASN A 428 33.47 -7.71 6.79
N SER A 429 32.25 -7.94 7.26
CA SER A 429 31.77 -7.58 8.59
C SER A 429 31.36 -8.86 9.32
N SER A 430 32.18 -9.26 10.31
CA SER A 430 31.88 -10.24 11.38
C SER A 430 30.95 -11.40 10.99
N ARG A 431 31.55 -12.52 10.57
CA ARG A 431 30.87 -13.79 10.27
C ARG A 431 30.64 -14.61 11.56
N GLU A 432 29.89 -14.05 12.50
CA GLU A 432 29.33 -14.68 13.69
C GLU A 432 27.87 -14.18 13.85
N ASP A 433 27.00 -14.93 14.54
CA ASP A 433 25.55 -14.69 14.66
C ASP A 433 24.65 -14.92 13.42
N ILE A 434 24.82 -16.06 12.75
CA ILE A 434 23.66 -16.84 12.25
C ILE A 434 23.80 -18.29 12.72
N GLY A 435 23.24 -18.58 13.89
CA GLY A 435 23.14 -19.95 14.41
C GLY A 435 22.21 -20.81 13.57
N HIS A 436 22.62 -22.06 13.29
CA HIS A 436 21.84 -23.01 12.50
C HIS A 436 20.51 -23.37 13.18
N LEU A 437 19.37 -22.97 12.60
CA LEU A 437 18.07 -23.54 12.91
C LEU A 437 17.88 -24.84 12.12
N ASN A 438 18.10 -25.97 12.80
CA ASN A 438 17.74 -27.30 12.30
C ASN A 438 16.25 -27.55 12.62
N PRO A 439 15.38 -27.79 11.61
CA PRO A 439 13.93 -27.83 11.82
C PRO A 439 13.44 -29.21 12.26
N ASP A 440 14.00 -29.76 13.34
CA ASP A 440 13.51 -30.99 13.99
C ASP A 440 14.03 -31.07 15.43
N LEU A 441 13.14 -30.81 16.41
CA LEU A 441 12.98 -31.47 17.72
C LEU A 441 12.19 -30.60 18.69
N ALA A 442 11.16 -31.17 19.31
CA ALA A 442 10.36 -30.57 20.37
C ALA A 442 10.69 -31.20 21.74
N PHE A 443 10.29 -30.51 22.82
CA PHE A 443 10.31 -30.93 24.24
C PHE A 443 11.68 -31.17 24.92
N SER A 444 12.06 -30.27 25.85
CA SER A 444 12.07 -30.53 27.31
C SER A 444 12.61 -29.32 28.10
N GLU A 445 12.52 -29.37 29.44
CA GLU A 445 12.51 -28.23 30.36
C GLU A 445 13.88 -27.86 31.01
N GLU A 446 13.95 -26.62 31.54
CA GLU A 446 14.76 -26.13 32.68
C GLU A 446 16.31 -25.89 32.54
N PRO A 447 16.92 -25.01 33.39
CA PRO A 447 18.17 -24.28 33.10
C PRO A 447 19.39 -24.66 33.97
N ILE A 448 20.57 -23.98 33.81
CA ILE A 448 21.52 -23.54 34.89
C ILE A 448 22.82 -22.82 34.37
N TYR A 449 23.20 -21.73 35.08
CA TYR A 449 24.48 -20.97 35.24
C TYR A 449 25.82 -21.32 34.52
N GLY A 450 26.65 -20.29 34.22
CA GLY A 450 28.14 -20.40 34.28
C GLY A 450 29.02 -19.35 33.54
N ILE A 451 29.98 -18.71 34.24
CA ILE A 451 30.87 -17.56 33.85
C ILE A 451 32.25 -17.78 34.55
N PRO A 452 33.49 -17.37 34.09
CA PRO A 452 33.89 -16.23 33.23
C PRO A 452 35.08 -16.38 32.18
N CYS A 453 35.19 -15.41 31.26
CA CYS A 453 36.36 -14.55 30.85
C CYS A 453 37.85 -15.05 30.70
N LEU A 454 38.65 -14.17 30.03
CA LEU A 454 40.14 -14.10 29.89
C LEU A 454 40.80 -14.94 28.76
N SER A 455 41.88 -14.55 28.06
CA SER A 455 42.51 -13.27 27.66
C SER A 455 43.86 -13.60 26.95
N ASP A 456 44.38 -12.65 26.17
CA ASP A 456 45.83 -12.42 25.90
C ASP A 456 46.69 -13.22 24.88
N VAL A 457 47.31 -12.41 24.00
CA VAL A 457 48.72 -12.43 23.51
C VAL A 457 49.07 -13.23 22.24
N SER A 458 50.09 -12.71 21.53
CA SER A 458 50.44 -12.90 20.12
C SER A 458 51.93 -13.26 19.91
N LEU A 459 52.32 -13.50 18.64
CA LEU A 459 53.68 -13.56 18.02
C LEU A 459 54.29 -14.94 17.65
N ASN A 460 54.18 -15.30 16.35
CA ASN A 460 55.27 -15.48 15.34
C ASN A 460 56.54 -16.36 15.61
N PRO A 461 57.40 -16.69 14.60
CA PRO A 461 57.26 -16.82 13.11
C PRO A 461 57.95 -18.12 12.52
N PHE A 462 58.49 -18.07 11.27
CA PHE A 462 59.39 -18.98 10.47
C PHE A 462 58.71 -19.66 9.24
N VAL A 463 59.30 -19.78 8.02
CA VAL A 463 60.49 -19.17 7.35
C VAL A 463 60.45 -19.38 5.80
N GLU A 464 61.11 -18.55 4.99
CA GLU A 464 61.28 -18.69 3.51
C GLU A 464 62.56 -19.47 3.08
N PRO A 465 62.64 -19.90 1.80
CA PRO A 465 63.79 -19.46 0.98
C PRO A 465 63.53 -19.19 -0.52
N THR A 466 63.87 -17.96 -0.97
CA THR A 466 64.81 -17.58 -2.09
C THR A 466 64.99 -18.50 -3.33
N ALA A 467 65.18 -18.02 -4.58
CA ALA A 467 65.25 -16.65 -5.14
C ALA A 467 65.23 -16.59 -6.71
N ASN A 468 64.99 -15.36 -7.22
CA ASN A 468 65.47 -14.76 -8.48
C ASN A 468 64.92 -15.18 -9.87
N SER A 469 64.04 -14.33 -10.42
CA SER A 469 64.26 -13.75 -11.76
C SER A 469 63.59 -12.37 -11.92
N ARG A 470 64.41 -11.35 -12.23
CA ARG A 470 64.11 -10.02 -12.81
C ARG A 470 62.82 -9.29 -12.40
N ALA A 471 63.00 -8.24 -11.60
CA ALA A 471 61.99 -7.23 -11.34
C ALA A 471 61.60 -6.42 -12.60
N LEU A 472 60.31 -6.40 -12.89
CA LEU A 472 59.58 -5.24 -13.39
C LEU A 472 58.68 -4.80 -12.21
N PRO A 473 58.48 -3.49 -11.97
CA PRO A 473 57.69 -3.06 -10.82
C PRO A 473 56.23 -3.45 -11.02
N GLN A 474 55.77 -4.44 -10.25
CA GLN A 474 54.35 -4.67 -10.03
C GLN A 474 53.83 -3.48 -9.22
N ASN A 475 53.21 -2.54 -9.93
CA ASN A 475 52.34 -1.56 -9.33
C ASN A 475 51.09 -2.32 -8.89
N GLU A 476 51.02 -2.72 -7.61
CA GLU A 476 49.81 -3.33 -7.05
C GLU A 476 48.62 -2.40 -7.32
N GLY A 477 47.56 -2.95 -7.90
CA GLY A 477 46.42 -2.21 -8.46
C GLY A 477 45.50 -1.61 -7.39
N ILE A 478 46.01 -0.71 -6.55
CA ILE A 478 45.21 0.17 -5.69
C ILE A 478 44.67 1.32 -6.56
N PHE A 479 43.83 1.01 -7.54
CA PHE A 479 43.20 1.98 -8.43
C PHE A 479 41.75 1.58 -8.78
N GLU A 480 40.92 2.62 -8.96
CA GLU A 480 39.53 2.62 -9.50
C GLU A 480 38.32 2.31 -8.61
N GLU A 481 38.39 1.62 -7.45
CA GLU A 481 37.17 1.46 -6.60
C GLU A 481 36.55 2.80 -6.10
N ARG A 482 37.36 3.85 -5.98
CA ARG A 482 36.89 5.17 -5.51
C ARG A 482 36.27 6.04 -6.60
N SER A 483 36.29 5.66 -7.88
CA SER A 483 35.95 6.57 -8.99
C SER A 483 34.44 6.71 -9.23
N PHE A 484 33.68 5.61 -9.26
CA PHE A 484 32.27 5.66 -9.69
C PHE A 484 31.38 6.40 -8.66
N ALA A 485 31.58 6.14 -7.37
CA ALA A 485 30.78 6.72 -6.29
C ALA A 485 30.97 8.25 -6.19
N SER A 486 32.22 8.72 -6.27
CA SER A 486 32.52 10.16 -6.32
C SER A 486 31.99 10.80 -7.60
N THR A 487 32.14 10.14 -8.76
CA THR A 487 31.64 10.68 -10.05
C THR A 487 30.12 10.82 -10.06
N ILE A 488 29.36 9.85 -9.51
CA ILE A 488 27.90 9.98 -9.36
C ILE A 488 27.57 11.13 -8.42
N THR A 489 28.26 11.24 -7.28
CA THR A 489 28.06 12.33 -6.30
C THR A 489 28.30 13.70 -6.95
N GLU A 490 29.40 13.88 -7.65
CA GLU A 490 29.74 15.11 -8.37
C GLU A 490 28.73 15.41 -9.49
N ALA A 491 28.30 14.41 -10.25
CA ALA A 491 27.36 14.60 -11.35
C ALA A 491 25.95 15.00 -10.88
N VAL A 492 25.50 14.50 -9.73
CA VAL A 492 24.26 14.93 -9.06
C VAL A 492 24.43 16.33 -8.45
N LEU A 493 25.54 16.58 -7.73
CA LEU A 493 25.85 17.91 -7.17
C LEU A 493 25.92 18.99 -8.25
N ASN A 494 26.45 18.69 -9.43
CA ASN A 494 26.45 19.60 -10.59
C ASN A 494 25.04 20.02 -11.05
N GLN A 495 23.98 19.29 -10.69
CA GLN A 495 22.59 19.75 -10.86
C GLN A 495 22.15 20.64 -9.70
N VAL A 496 22.49 20.28 -8.46
CA VAL A 496 22.23 21.09 -7.25
C VAL A 496 22.82 22.50 -7.36
N TRP A 497 24.01 22.65 -7.95
CA TRP A 497 24.67 23.94 -8.18
C TRP A 497 23.98 24.82 -9.24
N ARG A 498 23.07 24.26 -10.06
CA ARG A 498 22.26 25.03 -11.03
C ARG A 498 20.99 25.64 -10.42
N LEU A 499 20.69 25.31 -9.16
CA LEU A 499 19.49 25.73 -8.46
C LEU A 499 19.79 26.82 -7.43
N ASP A 500 18.86 27.78 -7.33
CA ASP A 500 18.91 28.86 -6.35
C ASP A 500 18.45 28.38 -4.96
N LEU A 501 19.30 27.56 -4.35
CA LEU A 501 19.12 27.02 -3.00
C LEU A 501 19.85 27.87 -1.96
N SER A 502 19.23 28.00 -0.78
CA SER A 502 19.87 28.61 0.38
C SER A 502 21.13 27.83 0.79
N CYS A 503 22.09 28.52 1.43
CA CYS A 503 23.34 27.89 1.85
C CYS A 503 23.10 26.66 2.75
N LYS A 504 22.16 26.76 3.69
CA LYS A 504 21.75 25.67 4.58
C LYS A 504 21.17 24.48 3.80
N ALA A 505 20.16 24.72 2.94
CA ALA A 505 19.55 23.65 2.15
C ALA A 505 20.57 22.93 1.25
N ARG A 506 21.52 23.69 0.67
CA ARG A 506 22.59 23.11 -0.16
C ARG A 506 23.57 22.26 0.66
N GLN A 507 23.93 22.68 1.87
CA GLN A 507 24.78 21.89 2.78
C GLN A 507 24.12 20.58 3.20
N GLU A 508 22.81 20.60 3.50
CA GLU A 508 22.05 19.39 3.85
C GLU A 508 22.01 18.40 2.68
N VAL A 509 21.73 18.86 1.46
CA VAL A 509 21.75 18.02 0.24
C VAL A 509 23.13 17.42 -0.04
N VAL A 510 24.21 18.18 0.16
CA VAL A 510 25.59 17.67 0.04
C VAL A 510 25.85 16.56 1.06
N SER A 511 25.42 16.75 2.31
CA SER A 511 25.56 15.76 3.39
C SER A 511 24.80 14.47 3.08
N ASP A 512 23.53 14.58 2.67
CA ASP A 512 22.67 13.43 2.34
C ASP A 512 23.26 12.64 1.14
N LEU A 513 23.73 13.33 0.09
CA LEU A 513 24.38 12.68 -1.06
C LEU A 513 25.69 11.98 -0.70
N GLN A 514 26.56 12.62 0.09
CA GLN A 514 27.83 12.02 0.54
C GLN A 514 27.61 10.82 1.49
N PHE A 515 26.54 10.85 2.29
CA PHE A 515 26.15 9.73 3.14
C PHE A 515 25.69 8.53 2.31
N LEU A 516 24.82 8.74 1.30
CA LEU A 516 24.26 7.68 0.46
C LEU A 516 25.27 7.10 -0.53
N LEU A 517 25.98 7.96 -1.27
CA LEU A 517 26.76 7.59 -2.44
C LEU A 517 28.19 7.15 -2.08
N THR A 518 28.27 6.16 -1.20
CA THR A 518 29.52 5.44 -0.90
C THR A 518 29.58 4.13 -1.69
N PRO A 519 30.76 3.60 -2.06
CA PRO A 519 30.87 2.33 -2.79
C PRO A 519 30.12 1.17 -2.11
N THR A 520 30.21 1.08 -0.79
CA THR A 520 29.52 0.06 0.03
C THR A 520 28.00 0.19 -0.04
N ARG A 521 27.46 1.41 0.11
CA ARG A 521 26.00 1.64 0.03
C ARG A 521 25.47 1.50 -1.38
N ILE A 522 26.19 1.93 -2.41
CA ILE A 522 25.80 1.71 -3.80
C ILE A 522 25.66 0.21 -4.08
N ARG A 523 26.62 -0.62 -3.67
CA ARG A 523 26.54 -2.09 -3.79
C ARG A 523 25.35 -2.68 -3.03
N LYS A 524 25.14 -2.25 -1.78
CA LYS A 524 23.97 -2.62 -0.95
C LYS A 524 22.64 -2.29 -1.66
N PHE A 525 22.50 -1.07 -2.14
CA PHE A 525 21.25 -0.60 -2.77
C PHE A 525 21.02 -1.25 -4.13
N VAL A 526 22.05 -1.43 -4.96
CA VAL A 526 21.96 -2.20 -6.22
C VAL A 526 21.54 -3.65 -5.95
N SER A 527 22.08 -4.30 -4.91
CA SER A 527 21.64 -5.63 -4.47
C SER A 527 20.17 -5.63 -4.04
N GLN A 528 19.73 -4.63 -3.27
CA GLN A 528 18.32 -4.48 -2.86
C GLN A 528 17.38 -4.23 -4.06
N TYR A 529 17.80 -3.46 -5.07
CA TYR A 529 17.06 -3.30 -6.33
C TYR A 529 16.81 -4.66 -7.01
N PHE A 530 17.83 -5.53 -7.10
CA PHE A 530 17.66 -6.87 -7.67
C PHE A 530 16.83 -7.81 -6.78
N ALA A 531 17.04 -7.76 -5.46
CA ALA A 531 16.34 -8.61 -4.51
C ALA A 531 14.82 -8.37 -4.48
N TYR A 532 14.38 -7.13 -4.75
CA TYR A 532 13.01 -6.70 -4.50
C TYR A 532 12.30 -5.94 -5.64
N TRP A 533 12.96 -5.07 -6.42
CA TRP A 533 12.30 -4.39 -7.56
C TRP A 533 12.26 -5.29 -8.80
N HIS A 534 13.43 -5.79 -9.18
CA HIS A 534 13.66 -6.52 -10.44
C HIS A 534 12.75 -7.75 -10.62
N LYS A 535 12.36 -8.41 -9.52
CA LYS A 535 11.38 -9.50 -9.51
C LYS A 535 10.00 -9.12 -10.05
N ASN A 536 9.64 -7.84 -10.01
CA ASN A 536 8.40 -7.34 -10.60
C ASN A 536 8.55 -7.12 -12.10
N TYR A 537 9.65 -6.48 -12.54
CA TYR A 537 10.00 -6.38 -13.95
C TYR A 537 11.51 -6.47 -14.20
N GLN A 538 11.88 -7.50 -14.96
CA GLN A 538 13.26 -7.80 -15.31
C GLN A 538 13.73 -6.96 -16.51
N MET A 539 13.92 -5.65 -16.31
CA MET A 539 14.47 -4.78 -17.37
C MET A 539 15.95 -5.06 -17.68
N ILE A 540 16.70 -5.48 -16.67
CA ILE A 540 18.16 -5.68 -16.73
C ILE A 540 18.44 -7.18 -16.68
N HIS A 541 19.36 -7.69 -17.50
CA HIS A 541 19.74 -9.10 -17.45
C HIS A 541 20.72 -9.33 -16.29
N LEU A 542 20.25 -9.92 -15.19
CA LEU A 542 21.02 -10.08 -13.95
C LEU A 542 22.35 -10.85 -14.17
N PRO A 543 22.41 -11.98 -14.89
CA PRO A 543 23.66 -12.73 -15.07
C PRO A 543 24.75 -11.98 -15.86
N SER A 544 24.39 -10.97 -16.66
CA SER A 544 25.36 -10.14 -17.41
C SER A 544 25.51 -8.73 -16.84
N PHE A 545 25.00 -8.47 -15.64
CA PHE A 545 25.15 -7.17 -14.98
C PHE A 545 26.49 -7.09 -14.26
N GLU A 546 27.34 -6.16 -14.70
CA GLU A 546 28.60 -5.81 -14.02
C GLU A 546 28.54 -4.34 -13.59
N LEU A 547 28.61 -4.09 -12.28
CA LEU A 547 28.46 -2.75 -11.70
C LEU A 547 29.51 -1.78 -12.26
N GLU A 548 30.73 -2.27 -12.44
CA GLU A 548 31.92 -1.52 -12.87
C GLU A 548 31.90 -1.17 -14.37
N LYS A 549 31.12 -1.90 -15.19
CA LYS A 549 30.92 -1.61 -16.63
C LYS A 549 29.63 -0.83 -16.92
N THR A 550 28.70 -0.82 -15.96
CA THR A 550 27.38 -0.18 -16.12
C THR A 550 27.49 1.35 -16.16
N PRO A 551 26.79 2.05 -17.07
CA PRO A 551 26.76 3.52 -17.09
C PRO A 551 26.28 4.11 -15.76
N LEU A 552 27.01 5.12 -15.28
CA LEU A 552 26.76 5.79 -13.99
C LEU A 552 25.30 6.28 -13.78
N PRO A 553 24.55 6.74 -14.80
CA PRO A 553 23.14 7.09 -14.63
C PRO A 553 22.26 5.87 -14.26
N LEU A 554 22.54 4.69 -14.83
CA LEU A 554 21.81 3.46 -14.50
C LEU A 554 22.17 2.97 -13.09
N VAL A 555 23.46 3.01 -12.73
CA VAL A 555 23.90 2.74 -11.35
C VAL A 555 23.22 3.69 -10.36
N ALA A 556 23.13 4.99 -10.67
CA ALA A 556 22.44 5.96 -9.84
C ALA A 556 20.93 5.65 -9.70
N ALA A 557 20.23 5.37 -10.80
CA ALA A 557 18.81 5.04 -10.76
C ALA A 557 18.53 3.77 -9.94
N MET A 558 19.34 2.70 -10.12
CA MET A 558 19.26 1.49 -9.31
C MET A 558 19.61 1.73 -7.84
N THR A 559 20.56 2.63 -7.55
CA THR A 559 20.94 3.03 -6.19
C THR A 559 19.80 3.74 -5.47
N PHE A 560 19.17 4.73 -6.09
CA PHE A 560 18.07 5.48 -5.49
C PHE A 560 16.81 4.62 -5.33
N MET A 561 16.48 3.79 -6.33
CA MET A 561 15.38 2.83 -6.22
C MET A 561 15.67 1.78 -5.15
N GLY A 562 16.91 1.27 -5.08
CA GLY A 562 17.40 0.33 -4.08
C GLY A 562 17.34 0.86 -2.65
N ALA A 563 17.72 2.12 -2.44
CA ALA A 563 17.71 2.77 -1.12
C ALA A 563 16.30 2.83 -0.50
N MET A 564 15.23 2.86 -1.30
CA MET A 564 13.86 2.79 -0.79
C MET A 564 13.54 1.45 -0.09
N TYR A 565 14.29 0.38 -0.41
CA TYR A 565 14.16 -0.94 0.22
C TYR A 565 15.02 -1.10 1.48
N SER A 566 15.75 -0.06 1.92
CA SER A 566 16.56 -0.19 3.11
C SER A 566 15.70 -0.36 4.37
N THR A 567 16.21 -1.16 5.31
CA THR A 567 15.66 -1.25 6.66
C THR A 567 16.12 -0.10 7.55
N ASP A 568 17.06 0.72 7.07
CA ASP A 568 17.53 1.93 7.71
C ASP A 568 16.67 3.12 7.26
N GLU A 569 16.01 3.77 8.21
CA GLU A 569 15.14 4.93 7.95
C GLU A 569 15.95 6.16 7.53
N HIS A 570 17.18 6.33 8.00
CA HIS A 570 18.05 7.44 7.61
C HIS A 570 18.47 7.34 6.15
N GLU A 571 18.80 6.12 5.68
CA GLU A 571 19.09 5.86 4.26
C GLU A 571 17.86 6.12 3.38
N THR A 572 16.68 5.66 3.82
CA THR A 572 15.41 5.89 3.11
C THR A 572 15.08 7.39 3.04
N LEU A 573 15.20 8.10 4.15
CA LEU A 573 14.90 9.54 4.25
C LEU A 573 15.87 10.37 3.42
N ALA A 574 17.18 10.16 3.54
CA ALA A 574 18.19 10.86 2.76
C ALA A 574 17.96 10.66 1.25
N ALA A 575 17.62 9.43 0.83
CA ALA A 575 17.36 9.15 -0.58
C ALA A 575 16.07 9.83 -1.07
N ARG A 576 14.98 9.85 -0.28
CA ARG A 576 13.76 10.63 -0.59
C ARG A 576 14.02 12.13 -0.69
N ARG A 577 14.90 12.68 0.16
CA ARG A 577 15.28 14.11 0.13
C ARG A 577 16.14 14.50 -1.08
N THR A 578 16.77 13.53 -1.75
CA THR A 578 17.76 13.79 -2.81
C THR A 578 17.41 13.20 -4.18
N ILE A 579 16.32 12.42 -4.28
CA ILE A 579 15.86 11.78 -5.52
C ILE A 579 15.57 12.77 -6.66
N ASP A 580 15.07 13.98 -6.35
CA ASP A 580 14.86 15.04 -7.35
C ASP A 580 16.17 15.42 -8.07
N PHE A 581 17.30 15.48 -7.36
CA PHE A 581 18.59 15.81 -7.97
C PHE A 581 19.17 14.63 -8.78
N ALA A 582 18.89 13.39 -8.35
CA ALA A 582 19.23 12.19 -9.10
C ALA A 582 18.42 12.08 -10.41
N GLU A 583 17.15 12.47 -10.38
CA GLU A 583 16.29 12.63 -11.55
C GLU A 583 16.86 13.66 -12.52
N MET A 584 17.17 14.87 -12.04
CA MET A 584 17.82 15.89 -12.86
C MET A 584 19.11 15.40 -13.51
N TYR A 585 19.92 14.59 -12.80
CA TYR A 585 21.14 14.01 -13.35
C TYR A 585 20.84 13.03 -14.49
N VAL A 586 19.97 12.03 -14.26
CA VAL A 586 19.60 11.01 -15.25
C VAL A 586 19.01 11.64 -16.52
N PHE A 587 18.11 12.62 -16.38
CA PHE A 587 17.52 13.34 -17.52
C PHE A 587 18.43 14.43 -18.12
N SER A 588 19.60 14.71 -17.52
CA SER A 588 20.64 15.55 -18.16
C SER A 588 21.55 14.80 -19.12
N THR A 589 21.45 13.47 -19.19
CA THR A 589 22.27 12.63 -20.06
C THR A 589 22.00 12.90 -21.55
N LYS A 590 22.93 12.48 -22.42
CA LYS A 590 22.79 12.61 -23.88
C LYS A 590 21.51 11.94 -24.39
N THR A 591 21.06 10.85 -23.78
CA THR A 591 19.84 10.13 -24.16
C THR A 591 18.60 11.03 -24.14
N PHE A 592 18.43 11.86 -23.11
CA PHE A 592 17.25 12.74 -22.97
C PHE A 592 17.43 14.11 -23.63
N THR A 593 18.67 14.63 -23.66
CA THR A 593 18.98 15.98 -24.18
C THR A 593 19.24 16.06 -25.68
N TYR A 594 19.55 14.95 -26.36
CA TYR A 594 20.02 14.97 -27.75
C TYR A 594 18.92 15.33 -28.78
N ARG A 595 19.23 16.32 -29.62
CA ARG A 595 18.46 16.69 -30.81
C ARG A 595 19.26 16.28 -32.06
N GLU A 596 18.81 15.19 -32.69
CA GLU A 596 19.04 14.76 -34.08
C GLU A 596 20.36 15.14 -34.78
N ILE A 597 21.26 14.16 -35.04
CA ILE A 597 21.65 13.69 -36.39
C ILE A 597 22.14 12.22 -36.34
N LYS A 598 21.36 11.27 -36.89
CA LYS A 598 21.93 10.07 -37.56
C LYS A 598 20.96 9.46 -38.57
N ALA A 599 20.83 10.14 -39.72
CA ALA A 599 20.34 9.52 -40.95
C ALA A 599 21.50 8.73 -41.61
N TYR A 600 21.15 7.75 -42.46
CA TYR A 600 22.05 6.89 -43.27
C TYR A 600 22.88 5.88 -42.44
N GLY A 601 22.49 4.61 -42.33
CA GLY A 601 22.17 3.73 -43.47
C GLY A 601 23.36 2.85 -43.92
N LEU A 602 24.37 2.62 -43.07
CA LEU A 602 25.49 1.70 -43.33
C LEU A 602 25.81 0.84 -42.09
N SER A 603 26.48 -0.30 -42.31
CA SER A 603 26.76 -1.35 -41.32
C SER A 603 27.50 -0.85 -40.08
N MET A 604 26.97 -1.15 -38.88
CA MET A 604 27.51 -0.67 -37.60
C MET A 604 28.81 -1.36 -37.19
N THR A 605 29.77 -0.55 -36.77
CA THR A 605 31.04 -0.95 -36.14
C THR A 605 30.85 -1.41 -34.69
N LEU A 606 31.87 -2.04 -34.10
CA LEU A 606 31.84 -2.49 -32.69
C LEU A 606 31.70 -1.32 -31.70
N GLU A 607 32.35 -0.18 -31.99
CA GLU A 607 32.26 1.04 -31.17
C GLU A 607 30.85 1.66 -31.22
N GLU A 608 30.14 1.52 -32.34
CA GLU A 608 28.75 1.97 -32.45
C GLU A 608 27.78 1.07 -31.68
N ARG A 609 28.07 -0.24 -31.54
CA ARG A 609 27.26 -1.16 -30.72
C ARG A 609 27.42 -0.90 -29.22
N SER A 610 28.62 -0.61 -28.74
CA SER A 610 28.83 -0.27 -27.32
C SER A 610 28.22 1.09 -26.97
N GLN A 611 28.24 2.05 -27.90
CA GLN A 611 27.51 3.32 -27.75
C GLN A 611 25.99 3.13 -27.74
N ASP A 612 25.45 2.25 -28.58
CA ASP A 612 24.01 1.93 -28.62
C ASP A 612 23.54 1.25 -27.32
N GLN A 613 24.31 0.27 -26.81
CA GLN A 613 24.03 -0.36 -25.51
C GLN A 613 24.06 0.66 -24.36
N SER A 614 25.09 1.51 -24.29
CA SER A 614 25.17 2.55 -23.27
C SER A 614 24.03 3.58 -23.38
N HIS A 615 23.60 3.91 -24.61
CA HIS A 615 22.46 4.79 -24.84
C HIS A 615 21.15 4.18 -24.29
N PHE A 616 20.96 2.87 -24.50
CA PHE A 616 19.83 2.11 -23.99
C PHE A 616 19.86 1.93 -22.46
N GLU A 617 21.01 1.65 -21.85
CA GLU A 617 21.15 1.58 -20.39
C GLU A 617 20.86 2.93 -19.71
N ASN A 618 21.29 4.04 -20.32
CA ASN A 618 20.90 5.39 -19.89
C ASN A 618 19.39 5.66 -20.07
N PHE A 619 18.74 5.04 -21.06
CA PHE A 619 17.28 5.10 -21.22
C PHE A 619 16.55 4.29 -20.13
N GLN A 620 17.06 3.10 -19.80
CA GLN A 620 16.57 2.29 -18.69
C GLN A 620 16.70 3.02 -17.34
N ALA A 621 17.78 3.78 -17.14
CA ALA A 621 17.95 4.64 -15.98
C ALA A 621 16.80 5.64 -15.81
N GLY A 622 16.38 6.29 -16.91
CA GLY A 622 15.23 7.21 -16.90
C GLY A 622 13.92 6.50 -16.57
N CYS A 623 13.72 5.28 -17.05
CA CYS A 623 12.53 4.47 -16.73
C CYS A 623 12.49 4.07 -15.25
N ILE A 624 13.60 3.57 -14.70
CA ILE A 624 13.71 3.23 -13.26
C ILE A 624 13.51 4.47 -12.39
N MET A 625 14.11 5.59 -12.79
CA MET A 625 13.93 6.87 -12.11
C MET A 625 12.49 7.37 -12.16
N ALA A 626 11.76 7.12 -13.25
CA ALA A 626 10.35 7.48 -13.36
C ALA A 626 9.45 6.70 -12.40
N ILE A 627 9.74 5.40 -12.24
CA ILE A 627 9.10 4.56 -11.22
C ILE A 627 9.45 5.08 -9.83
N ALA A 628 10.74 5.29 -9.53
CA ALA A 628 11.17 5.76 -8.21
C ALA A 628 10.56 7.13 -7.84
N GLN A 629 10.51 8.08 -8.78
CA GLN A 629 9.99 9.43 -8.53
C GLN A 629 8.48 9.50 -8.30
N TYR A 630 7.67 8.82 -9.12
CA TYR A 630 6.22 8.88 -8.90
C TYR A 630 5.81 8.19 -7.60
N TRP A 631 6.47 7.07 -7.25
CA TRP A 631 6.06 6.24 -6.13
C TRP A 631 6.76 6.56 -4.79
N ALA A 632 7.91 7.25 -4.82
CA ALA A 632 8.65 7.64 -3.60
C ALA A 632 9.02 9.13 -3.50
N GLY A 633 8.89 9.90 -4.59
CA GLY A 633 9.14 11.34 -4.61
C GLY A 633 8.02 12.17 -3.97
N SER A 634 8.17 13.49 -3.99
CA SER A 634 7.10 14.39 -3.54
C SER A 634 5.90 14.34 -4.49
N ARG A 635 4.70 14.73 -4.03
CA ARG A 635 3.52 14.82 -4.92
C ARG A 635 3.76 15.72 -6.15
N SER A 636 4.54 16.79 -5.99
CA SER A 636 4.95 17.66 -7.09
C SER A 636 5.90 16.96 -8.06
N SER A 637 6.86 16.19 -7.53
CA SER A 637 7.82 15.39 -8.30
C SER A 637 7.10 14.27 -9.07
N ALA A 638 6.13 13.60 -8.45
CA ALA A 638 5.32 12.56 -9.06
C ALA A 638 4.45 13.08 -10.21
N ASN A 639 3.80 14.24 -10.01
CA ASN A 639 3.08 14.92 -11.08
C ASN A 639 4.02 15.35 -12.22
N HIS A 640 5.16 15.98 -11.93
CA HIS A 640 6.15 16.37 -12.94
C HIS A 640 6.69 15.16 -13.72
N MET A 641 6.94 14.06 -13.03
CA MET A 641 7.38 12.80 -13.63
C MET A 641 6.33 12.26 -14.61
N MET A 642 5.07 12.15 -14.15
CA MET A 642 3.96 11.69 -14.97
C MET A 642 3.63 12.64 -16.13
N GLU A 643 3.61 13.95 -15.92
CA GLU A 643 3.12 14.96 -16.88
C GLU A 643 4.18 15.41 -17.89
N THR A 644 5.47 15.39 -17.55
CA THR A 644 6.54 15.93 -18.40
C THR A 644 7.57 14.86 -18.76
N ARG A 645 8.18 14.22 -17.76
CA ARG A 645 9.31 13.31 -18.00
C ARG A 645 8.91 12.02 -18.70
N PHE A 646 7.72 11.51 -18.42
CA PHE A 646 7.23 10.32 -19.09
C PHE A 646 6.91 10.56 -20.59
N ASP A 647 6.51 11.78 -20.98
CA ASP A 647 6.45 12.16 -22.40
C ASP A 647 7.83 12.16 -23.07
N GLU A 648 8.89 12.53 -22.35
CA GLU A 648 10.25 12.39 -22.84
C GLU A 648 10.64 10.92 -23.05
N ILE A 649 10.31 10.05 -22.09
CA ILE A 649 10.54 8.59 -22.20
C ILE A 649 9.81 8.01 -23.41
N ILE A 650 8.51 8.29 -23.58
CA ILE A 650 7.71 7.79 -24.73
C ILE A 650 8.25 8.33 -26.07
N ARG A 651 8.63 9.61 -26.12
CA ARG A 651 9.25 10.23 -27.31
C ARG A 651 10.56 9.55 -27.69
N ILE A 652 11.38 9.15 -26.72
CA ILE A 652 12.67 8.48 -26.95
C ILE A 652 12.46 7.01 -27.32
N ALA A 653 11.57 6.28 -26.64
CA ALA A 653 11.19 4.91 -27.01
C ALA A 653 10.76 4.80 -28.48
N ARG A 654 9.89 5.72 -28.94
CA ARG A 654 9.47 5.81 -30.35
C ARG A 654 10.64 6.09 -31.29
N ARG A 655 11.58 6.99 -30.91
CA ARG A 655 12.79 7.29 -31.71
C ARG A 655 13.78 6.12 -31.78
N MET A 656 13.87 5.32 -30.72
CA MET A 656 14.65 4.09 -30.67
C MET A 656 13.95 2.90 -31.37
N GLY A 657 12.78 3.12 -31.98
CA GLY A 657 12.00 2.07 -32.66
C GLY A 657 11.38 1.03 -31.71
N MET A 658 11.37 1.29 -30.39
CA MET A 658 11.01 0.29 -29.39
C MET A 658 9.55 -0.16 -29.47
N THR A 659 8.64 0.67 -30.01
CA THR A 659 7.24 0.32 -30.28
C THR A 659 7.06 -0.78 -31.33
N HIS A 660 8.13 -1.13 -32.05
CA HIS A 660 8.19 -2.21 -33.03
C HIS A 660 9.34 -3.18 -32.71
N CYS A 661 9.77 -3.25 -31.44
CA CYS A 661 10.89 -4.09 -31.02
C CYS A 661 10.51 -5.57 -31.02
N ARG A 662 11.20 -6.36 -31.85
CA ARG A 662 10.94 -7.78 -32.07
C ARG A 662 12.25 -8.52 -32.29
N HIS A 663 12.29 -9.80 -31.93
CA HIS A 663 13.45 -10.65 -32.23
C HIS A 663 13.54 -10.91 -33.74
N ILE A 664 14.69 -10.59 -34.34
CA ILE A 664 15.00 -10.81 -35.77
C ILE A 664 16.06 -11.93 -35.90
N PRO A 665 16.13 -12.68 -37.01
CA PRO A 665 17.04 -13.84 -37.15
C PRO A 665 18.51 -13.56 -36.80
N GLU A 666 18.97 -12.31 -36.99
CA GLU A 666 20.30 -11.83 -36.64
C GLU A 666 20.59 -11.88 -35.12
N ASP A 667 19.57 -11.77 -34.26
CA ASP A 667 19.74 -11.86 -32.80
C ASP A 667 20.09 -13.30 -32.35
N PHE A 668 19.85 -14.32 -33.19
CA PHE A 668 20.23 -15.72 -32.92
C PHE A 668 21.73 -15.97 -33.10
N ILE A 669 22.49 -15.02 -33.68
CA ILE A 669 23.91 -15.18 -33.96
C ILE A 669 24.74 -15.26 -32.65
N HIS A 670 24.30 -14.60 -31.59
CA HIS A 670 25.03 -14.55 -30.32
C HIS A 670 24.09 -14.26 -29.14
N GLU A 671 24.19 -15.00 -28.03
CA GLU A 671 23.31 -14.86 -26.85
C GLU A 671 23.21 -13.40 -26.37
N ALA A 672 24.32 -12.67 -26.29
CA ALA A 672 24.31 -11.26 -25.89
C ALA A 672 23.44 -10.34 -26.79
N LEU A 673 23.27 -10.63 -28.08
CA LEU A 673 22.39 -9.86 -28.97
C LEU A 673 20.92 -10.16 -28.65
N TRP A 674 20.58 -11.43 -28.44
CA TRP A 674 19.26 -11.84 -27.97
C TRP A 674 18.93 -11.24 -26.59
N ILE A 675 19.88 -11.27 -25.64
CA ILE A 675 19.73 -10.65 -24.31
C ILE A 675 19.48 -9.13 -24.45
N GLN A 676 20.25 -8.45 -25.30
CA GLN A 676 20.06 -7.02 -25.58
C GLN A 676 18.66 -6.73 -26.17
N LYS A 677 18.23 -7.52 -27.16
CA LYS A 677 16.91 -7.40 -27.78
C LYS A 677 15.77 -7.66 -26.79
N GLU A 678 15.91 -8.71 -25.99
CA GLU A 678 14.96 -9.09 -24.95
C GLU A 678 14.87 -8.01 -23.85
N SER A 679 16.00 -7.38 -23.49
CA SER A 679 16.03 -6.24 -22.57
C SER A 679 15.22 -5.05 -23.12
N GLN A 680 15.31 -4.77 -24.43
CA GLN A 680 14.52 -3.75 -25.12
C GLN A 680 13.02 -4.08 -25.10
N ILE A 681 12.66 -5.33 -25.43
CA ILE A 681 11.27 -5.84 -25.39
C ILE A 681 10.68 -5.71 -23.98
N ARG A 682 11.40 -6.19 -22.95
CA ARG A 682 10.96 -6.11 -21.55
C ARG A 682 10.81 -4.67 -21.08
N THR A 683 11.76 -3.79 -21.43
CA THR A 683 11.68 -2.35 -21.12
C THR A 683 10.45 -1.69 -21.77
N MET A 684 10.14 -2.02 -23.04
CA MET A 684 8.95 -1.47 -23.71
C MET A 684 7.64 -1.97 -23.07
N ASN A 685 7.58 -3.23 -22.66
CA ASN A 685 6.45 -3.77 -21.89
C ASN A 685 6.26 -3.03 -20.55
N VAL A 686 7.34 -2.72 -19.82
CA VAL A 686 7.25 -1.91 -18.58
C VAL A 686 6.73 -0.49 -18.85
N ILE A 687 7.19 0.15 -19.93
CA ILE A 687 6.71 1.49 -20.32
C ILE A 687 5.21 1.46 -20.62
N MET A 688 4.71 0.44 -21.33
CA MET A 688 3.29 0.28 -21.62
C MET A 688 2.45 0.03 -20.35
N LEU A 689 2.95 -0.80 -19.44
CA LEU A 689 2.32 -1.04 -18.13
C LEU A 689 2.26 0.23 -17.29
N LEU A 690 3.32 1.05 -17.33
CA LEU A 690 3.41 2.31 -16.60
C LEU A 690 2.51 3.41 -17.17
N ASP A 691 2.40 3.53 -18.50
CA ASP A 691 1.46 4.43 -19.17
C ASP A 691 -0.01 4.03 -18.88
N SER A 692 -0.27 2.72 -18.85
CA SER A 692 -1.57 2.16 -18.45
C SER A 692 -1.88 2.42 -16.97
N ALA A 693 -0.86 2.33 -16.10
CA ALA A 693 -0.97 2.66 -14.68
C ALA A 693 -1.30 4.13 -14.44
N PHE A 694 -0.70 5.08 -15.16
CA PHE A 694 -1.05 6.51 -15.00
C PHE A 694 -2.50 6.81 -15.41
N SER A 695 -2.98 6.17 -16.48
CA SER A 695 -4.40 6.20 -16.82
C SER A 695 -5.24 5.60 -15.71
N PHE A 696 -4.86 4.44 -15.20
CA PHE A 696 -5.63 3.76 -14.16
C PHE A 696 -5.69 4.55 -12.84
N TYR A 697 -4.54 4.97 -12.27
CA TYR A 697 -4.44 5.57 -10.93
C TYR A 697 -4.63 7.10 -10.88
N GLN A 698 -4.36 7.83 -11.98
CA GLN A 698 -4.46 9.30 -12.00
C GLN A 698 -5.47 9.82 -13.03
N ASN A 699 -6.17 8.93 -13.74
CA ASN A 699 -7.01 9.28 -14.88
C ASN A 699 -6.24 10.03 -15.99
N PHE A 700 -4.92 9.81 -16.09
CA PHE A 700 -4.06 10.49 -17.05
C PHE A 700 -4.09 9.79 -18.41
N PRO A 701 -4.41 10.47 -19.55
CA PRO A 701 -4.52 9.80 -20.84
C PRO A 701 -3.25 9.03 -21.24
N CYS A 702 -3.40 7.76 -21.65
CA CYS A 702 -2.28 6.99 -22.20
C CYS A 702 -1.73 7.66 -23.46
N ARG A 703 -0.41 7.63 -23.59
CA ARG A 703 0.37 8.19 -24.69
C ARG A 703 0.63 7.17 -25.78
N LEU A 704 0.59 5.88 -25.44
CA LEU A 704 0.66 4.76 -26.37
C LEU A 704 -0.73 4.42 -26.90
N SER A 705 -0.83 4.40 -28.22
CA SER A 705 -2.00 3.88 -28.95
C SER A 705 -1.87 2.36 -29.09
N THR A 706 -2.96 1.67 -29.45
CA THR A 706 -2.90 0.24 -29.82
C THR A 706 -1.94 -0.02 -30.99
N SER A 707 -1.79 0.94 -31.91
CA SER A 707 -0.80 0.91 -32.99
C SER A 707 0.66 1.13 -32.55
N ASP A 708 0.93 1.53 -31.31
CA ASP A 708 2.29 1.53 -30.74
C ASP A 708 2.66 0.18 -30.10
N LEU A 709 1.76 -0.80 -30.08
CA LEU A 709 1.93 -2.09 -29.39
C LEU A 709 2.43 -3.23 -30.30
N GLU A 710 3.19 -2.90 -31.34
CA GLU A 710 3.76 -3.84 -32.33
C GLU A 710 5.12 -4.43 -31.91
N PHE A 711 5.46 -4.32 -30.63
CA PHE A 711 6.58 -5.02 -30.01
C PHE A 711 6.16 -6.38 -29.45
N ASP A 712 7.10 -7.33 -29.38
CA ASP A 712 6.82 -8.70 -28.95
C ASP A 712 6.41 -8.79 -27.45
N LEU A 713 5.69 -9.85 -27.09
CA LEU A 713 5.57 -10.28 -25.69
C LEU A 713 6.93 -10.77 -25.16
N PRO A 714 7.24 -10.61 -23.85
CA PRO A 714 8.46 -11.14 -23.25
C PRO A 714 8.61 -12.67 -23.41
N SER A 715 9.87 -13.12 -23.37
CA SER A 715 10.20 -14.54 -23.18
C SER A 715 9.83 -15.03 -21.77
N LYS A 716 9.88 -16.36 -21.52
CA LYS A 716 9.77 -16.89 -20.16
C LYS A 716 10.87 -16.28 -19.27
N GLU A 717 10.51 -15.91 -18.04
CA GLU A 717 11.39 -15.31 -17.04
C GLU A 717 12.59 -16.21 -16.73
N SER A 718 12.42 -17.53 -16.77
CA SER A 718 13.50 -18.51 -16.61
C SER A 718 14.57 -18.43 -17.70
N PHE A 719 14.21 -18.13 -18.96
CA PHE A 719 15.17 -17.98 -20.05
C PHE A 719 16.00 -16.71 -19.90
N TYR A 720 15.37 -15.59 -19.51
CA TYR A 720 16.04 -14.31 -19.30
C TYR A 720 16.74 -14.18 -17.92
N SER A 721 16.54 -15.15 -17.02
CA SER A 721 17.27 -15.23 -15.75
C SER A 721 18.47 -16.20 -15.82
N ALA A 722 18.67 -16.88 -16.95
CA ALA A 722 19.74 -17.84 -17.14
C ALA A 722 21.02 -17.18 -17.68
N GLU A 723 22.18 -17.63 -17.20
CA GLU A 723 23.50 -17.19 -17.70
C GLU A 723 23.67 -17.48 -19.21
N HIS A 724 23.18 -18.64 -19.64
CA HIS A 724 23.15 -19.08 -21.04
C HIS A 724 21.70 -19.41 -21.45
N PRO A 725 20.94 -18.44 -22.00
CA PRO A 725 19.56 -18.65 -22.42
C PRO A 725 19.39 -19.74 -23.48
N PHE A 726 20.31 -19.86 -24.45
CA PHE A 726 20.17 -20.84 -25.54
C PHE A 726 20.44 -22.28 -25.08
N ALA A 727 21.07 -22.46 -23.91
CA ALA A 727 21.29 -23.75 -23.29
C ALA A 727 20.07 -24.26 -22.48
N GLN A 728 19.04 -23.43 -22.27
CA GLN A 728 17.88 -23.83 -21.47
C GLN A 728 17.00 -24.88 -22.17
N PRO A 729 16.50 -25.90 -21.45
CA PRO A 729 15.50 -26.81 -21.99
C PRO A 729 14.29 -26.04 -22.53
N GLU A 730 13.80 -26.46 -23.70
CA GLU A 730 12.64 -25.86 -24.37
C GLU A 730 12.78 -24.35 -24.71
N PHE A 731 14.01 -23.81 -24.73
CA PHE A 731 14.28 -22.43 -25.14
C PHE A 731 13.59 -22.08 -26.46
N ARG A 732 12.87 -20.96 -26.48
CA ARG A 732 12.24 -20.41 -27.68
C ARG A 732 12.81 -19.03 -27.97
N PHE A 733 13.51 -18.94 -29.09
CA PHE A 733 14.14 -17.72 -29.58
C PHE A 733 13.19 -16.52 -29.65
N SER A 734 11.99 -16.72 -30.19
CA SER A 734 10.94 -15.69 -30.22
C SER A 734 9.58 -16.30 -29.90
N ARG A 735 8.70 -15.46 -29.33
CA ARG A 735 7.27 -15.73 -29.15
C ARG A 735 6.51 -15.56 -30.47
N ASN A 736 7.10 -14.85 -31.45
CA ASN A 736 6.53 -14.51 -32.77
C ASN A 736 5.15 -13.83 -32.70
N ILE A 737 4.88 -13.10 -31.61
CA ILE A 737 3.60 -12.42 -31.39
C ILE A 737 3.79 -11.09 -30.66
N THR A 738 3.17 -10.04 -31.20
CA THR A 738 3.18 -8.71 -30.60
C THR A 738 2.17 -8.62 -29.46
N VAL A 739 2.36 -7.65 -28.55
CA VAL A 739 1.36 -7.33 -27.52
C VAL A 739 0.01 -7.04 -28.16
N HIS A 740 -0.01 -6.28 -29.26
CA HIS A 740 -1.22 -6.04 -30.05
C HIS A 740 -1.84 -7.33 -30.59
N GLY A 741 -1.07 -8.22 -31.22
CA GLY A 741 -1.58 -9.49 -31.76
C GLY A 741 -2.08 -10.46 -30.68
N ALA A 742 -1.43 -10.49 -29.52
CA ALA A 742 -1.88 -11.28 -28.37
C ALA A 742 -3.19 -10.72 -27.78
N PHE A 743 -3.32 -9.40 -27.69
CA PHE A 743 -4.57 -8.73 -27.28
C PHE A 743 -5.71 -8.99 -28.27
N GLN A 744 -5.49 -8.80 -29.57
CA GLN A 744 -6.46 -9.14 -30.63
C GLN A 744 -6.92 -10.60 -30.55
N SER A 745 -6.03 -11.52 -30.21
CA SER A 745 -6.34 -12.96 -30.11
C SER A 745 -7.40 -13.27 -29.03
N LEU A 746 -7.57 -12.42 -28.01
CA LEU A 746 -8.65 -12.56 -27.02
C LEU A 746 -10.05 -12.36 -27.63
N PHE A 747 -10.17 -11.61 -28.74
CA PHE A 747 -11.43 -11.29 -29.41
C PHE A 747 -11.82 -12.28 -30.52
N ALA A 748 -10.90 -13.18 -30.94
CA ALA A 748 -11.11 -14.03 -32.11
C ALA A 748 -12.10 -15.19 -31.86
N ASN A 749 -13.26 -15.21 -32.54
CA ASN A 749 -14.23 -16.31 -32.42
C ASN A 749 -13.66 -17.64 -32.97
N ASP A 750 -13.92 -18.75 -32.28
CA ASP A 750 -13.70 -20.12 -32.77
C ASP A 750 -14.71 -20.45 -33.89
N THR A 751 -14.48 -19.85 -35.06
CA THR A 751 -15.44 -19.85 -36.16
C THR A 751 -15.34 -21.17 -36.92
N ILE A 752 -16.25 -22.12 -36.66
CA ILE A 752 -16.37 -23.34 -37.45
C ILE A 752 -16.95 -22.98 -38.83
N VAL A 753 -16.07 -22.76 -39.81
CA VAL A 753 -16.46 -22.53 -41.20
C VAL A 753 -16.24 -23.79 -42.03
N SER A 754 -17.32 -24.33 -42.60
CA SER A 754 -17.30 -25.35 -43.68
C SER A 754 -16.56 -26.67 -43.38
N GLY A 755 -16.67 -27.21 -42.16
CA GLY A 755 -16.25 -28.60 -41.85
C GLY A 755 -14.72 -28.81 -41.71
N THR A 756 -13.91 -27.85 -42.14
CA THR A 756 -12.47 -27.82 -41.88
C THR A 756 -12.21 -27.05 -40.60
N LYS A 757 -11.58 -27.67 -39.59
CA LYS A 757 -11.06 -26.93 -38.41
C LYS A 757 -9.88 -26.04 -38.82
N VAL A 758 -10.16 -24.87 -39.37
CA VAL A 758 -9.21 -23.74 -39.39
C VAL A 758 -9.20 -23.14 -37.99
N SER A 759 -8.54 -23.84 -37.08
CA SER A 759 -8.28 -23.32 -35.74
C SER A 759 -7.37 -22.09 -35.87
N SER A 760 -7.70 -21.05 -35.09
CA SER A 760 -6.84 -19.95 -34.67
C SER A 760 -5.66 -20.47 -33.83
N LYS A 761 -4.85 -21.35 -34.42
CA LYS A 761 -3.65 -21.94 -33.81
C LYS A 761 -2.64 -20.84 -33.56
N GLY A 762 -2.20 -20.72 -32.31
CA GLY A 762 -1.17 -19.76 -31.92
C GLY A 762 -1.00 -19.73 -30.42
N LEU A 763 -1.64 -18.76 -29.76
CA LEU A 763 -1.29 -18.38 -28.40
C LEU A 763 -2.01 -19.16 -27.30
N PHE A 764 -3.29 -19.53 -27.49
CA PHE A 764 -4.14 -20.07 -26.43
C PHE A 764 -4.52 -21.55 -26.61
N SER A 765 -3.98 -22.22 -27.62
CA SER A 765 -4.25 -23.64 -27.88
C SER A 765 -3.31 -24.53 -27.06
N ARG A 766 -3.85 -25.27 -26.08
CA ARG A 766 -3.07 -26.28 -25.35
C ARG A 766 -2.46 -27.28 -26.33
N ASN A 767 -1.13 -27.37 -26.33
CA ASN A 767 -0.42 -28.18 -27.32
C ASN A 767 -0.61 -29.66 -26.98
N SER A 768 -1.10 -30.49 -27.91
CA SER A 768 -1.48 -31.88 -27.61
C SER A 768 -0.32 -32.80 -27.22
N SER A 769 0.93 -32.32 -27.31
CA SER A 769 2.17 -33.03 -26.97
C SER A 769 2.88 -32.51 -25.71
N SER A 770 2.50 -31.35 -25.17
CA SER A 770 3.15 -30.73 -24.00
C SER A 770 2.11 -30.17 -23.05
N LYS A 771 2.21 -30.50 -21.76
CA LYS A 771 1.27 -30.06 -20.72
C LYS A 771 1.35 -28.55 -20.37
N GLU A 772 2.15 -27.76 -21.08
CA GLU A 772 2.31 -26.33 -20.82
C GLU A 772 1.30 -25.46 -21.56
N PHE A 773 0.83 -24.40 -20.90
CA PHE A 773 0.29 -23.22 -21.56
C PHE A 773 1.40 -22.47 -22.31
N THR A 774 1.05 -21.96 -23.50
CA THR A 774 1.90 -21.06 -24.28
C THR A 774 1.91 -19.61 -23.78
N VAL A 775 1.33 -19.32 -22.61
CA VAL A 775 1.09 -17.99 -22.02
C VAL A 775 1.52 -17.99 -20.55
N SER A 776 2.21 -16.94 -20.10
CA SER A 776 2.63 -16.78 -18.70
C SER A 776 1.69 -15.91 -17.87
N VAL A 777 1.90 -15.87 -16.55
CA VAL A 777 1.19 -14.95 -15.65
C VAL A 777 1.50 -13.48 -15.99
N LEU A 778 2.74 -13.18 -16.39
CA LEU A 778 3.15 -11.85 -16.87
C LEU A 778 2.47 -11.47 -18.18
N ASP A 779 2.34 -12.39 -19.14
CA ASP A 779 1.58 -12.14 -20.39
C ASP A 779 0.14 -11.74 -20.07
N MET A 780 -0.52 -12.46 -19.15
CA MET A 780 -1.90 -12.13 -18.75
C MET A 780 -1.98 -10.78 -18.04
N PHE A 781 -0.99 -10.43 -17.21
CA PHE A 781 -0.90 -9.13 -16.56
C PHE A 781 -0.72 -7.98 -17.57
N ILE A 782 0.12 -8.17 -18.59
CA ILE A 782 0.27 -7.29 -19.75
C ILE A 782 -1.07 -7.10 -20.45
N LEU A 783 -1.75 -8.20 -20.79
CA LEU A 783 -2.98 -8.17 -21.55
C LEU A 783 -4.13 -7.46 -20.81
N ILE A 784 -4.25 -7.61 -19.48
CA ILE A 784 -5.31 -6.90 -18.74
C ILE A 784 -5.08 -5.39 -18.68
N HIS A 785 -3.82 -4.94 -18.67
CA HIS A 785 -3.49 -3.52 -18.73
C HIS A 785 -3.84 -2.89 -20.08
N VAL A 786 -3.78 -3.64 -21.19
CA VAL A 786 -4.17 -3.15 -22.52
C VAL A 786 -5.70 -2.92 -22.66
N PHE A 787 -6.56 -3.62 -21.90
CA PHE A 787 -8.00 -3.36 -21.93
C PHE A 787 -8.37 -1.96 -21.41
N LEU A 788 -7.66 -1.47 -20.38
CA LEU A 788 -8.03 -0.26 -19.65
C LEU A 788 -7.97 1.03 -20.51
N PRO A 789 -6.93 1.27 -21.34
CA PRO A 789 -6.92 2.35 -22.32
C PRO A 789 -7.98 2.17 -23.42
N VAL A 790 -8.18 0.94 -23.89
CA VAL A 790 -9.14 0.63 -24.98
C VAL A 790 -10.58 0.94 -24.54
N LEU A 791 -10.95 0.63 -23.29
CA LEU A 791 -12.25 1.00 -22.73
C LEU A 791 -12.51 2.50 -22.67
N ARG A 792 -11.45 3.30 -22.50
CA ARG A 792 -11.55 4.76 -22.40
C ARG A 792 -11.51 5.46 -23.76
N THR A 793 -10.84 4.86 -24.76
CA THR A 793 -10.83 5.39 -26.14
C THR A 793 -12.03 4.93 -26.96
N SER A 794 -12.67 3.81 -26.61
CA SER A 794 -13.86 3.27 -27.28
C SER A 794 -15.18 3.98 -26.95
N GLN A 795 -15.12 5.22 -26.44
CA GLN A 795 -16.26 6.15 -26.44
C GLN A 795 -16.02 7.26 -27.48
N PRO A 796 -16.48 7.09 -28.74
CA PRO A 796 -16.61 8.19 -29.68
C PRO A 796 -17.65 9.20 -29.17
N GLN A 797 -17.48 10.46 -29.53
CA GLN A 797 -18.48 11.49 -29.25
C GLN A 797 -19.82 11.13 -29.93
N LEU A 798 -20.93 11.25 -29.19
CA LEU A 798 -22.29 11.08 -29.70
C LEU A 798 -22.51 11.94 -30.95
N PRO A 799 -22.89 11.32 -32.07
CA PRO A 799 -24.30 11.37 -32.45
C PRO A 799 -24.87 10.01 -32.92
N ASP A 800 -26.08 9.70 -32.45
CA ASP A 800 -27.08 8.77 -33.01
C ASP A 800 -26.59 7.53 -33.81
N SER A 801 -26.09 6.51 -33.11
CA SER A 801 -26.10 5.12 -33.65
C SER A 801 -26.15 4.04 -32.56
N SER A 802 -27.35 3.68 -32.11
CA SER A 802 -27.59 2.69 -31.04
C SER A 802 -27.11 1.26 -31.34
N ASN A 803 -26.78 0.93 -32.59
CA ASN A 803 -26.52 -0.47 -33.00
C ASN A 803 -25.04 -0.86 -33.04
N ILE A 804 -24.10 0.09 -32.96
CA ILE A 804 -22.65 -0.24 -33.01
C ILE A 804 -22.09 -0.48 -31.60
N GLN A 805 -22.51 0.33 -30.62
CA GLN A 805 -21.98 0.34 -29.27
C GLN A 805 -22.18 -0.99 -28.51
N ASP A 806 -23.36 -1.61 -28.64
CA ASP A 806 -23.67 -2.92 -28.04
C ASP A 806 -22.76 -4.04 -28.57
N SER A 807 -22.33 -3.96 -29.84
CA SER A 807 -21.45 -4.96 -30.44
C SER A 807 -20.02 -4.90 -29.88
N THR A 808 -19.51 -3.69 -29.63
CA THR A 808 -18.18 -3.47 -29.06
C THR A 808 -18.13 -3.93 -27.60
N ASN A 809 -19.12 -3.56 -26.79
CA ASN A 809 -19.20 -3.99 -25.40
C ASN A 809 -19.31 -5.52 -25.29
N THR A 810 -20.14 -6.15 -26.11
CA THR A 810 -20.26 -7.62 -26.17
C THR A 810 -18.92 -8.30 -26.51
N ALA A 811 -18.17 -7.76 -27.49
CA ALA A 811 -16.87 -8.29 -27.86
C ALA A 811 -15.84 -8.17 -26.72
N ILE A 812 -15.85 -7.06 -25.97
CA ILE A 812 -14.99 -6.86 -24.80
C ILE A 812 -15.35 -7.83 -23.66
N SER A 813 -16.64 -8.01 -23.34
CA SER A 813 -17.07 -8.98 -22.32
C SER A 813 -16.66 -10.42 -22.67
N VAL A 814 -16.73 -10.82 -23.95
CA VAL A 814 -16.23 -12.13 -24.41
C VAL A 814 -14.72 -12.25 -24.23
N ALA A 815 -13.95 -11.21 -24.59
CA ALA A 815 -12.51 -11.20 -24.45
C ALA A 815 -12.06 -11.23 -22.97
N LEU A 816 -12.78 -10.55 -22.07
CA LEU A 816 -12.55 -10.59 -20.63
C LEU A 816 -12.93 -11.94 -20.00
N ALA A 817 -14.02 -12.57 -20.42
CA ALA A 817 -14.38 -13.92 -19.97
C ALA A 817 -13.32 -14.97 -20.38
N ARG A 818 -12.73 -14.79 -21.57
CA ARG A 818 -11.61 -15.62 -22.04
C ARG A 818 -10.33 -15.36 -21.24
N TRP A 819 -10.02 -14.09 -20.96
CA TRP A 819 -8.90 -13.73 -20.09
C TRP A 819 -9.04 -14.41 -18.72
N HIS A 820 -10.23 -14.36 -18.12
CA HIS A 820 -10.54 -15.00 -16.84
C HIS A 820 -10.31 -16.52 -16.90
N SER A 821 -10.85 -17.20 -17.91
CA SER A 821 -10.70 -18.65 -18.09
C SER A 821 -9.22 -19.09 -18.19
N LEU A 822 -8.40 -18.32 -18.92
CA LEU A 822 -6.96 -18.55 -19.05
C LEU A 822 -6.24 -18.30 -17.72
N TRP A 823 -6.58 -17.22 -17.01
CA TRP A 823 -6.02 -16.89 -15.70
C TRP A 823 -6.31 -17.96 -14.65
N THR A 824 -7.57 -18.42 -14.54
CA THR A 824 -7.98 -19.50 -13.65
C THR A 824 -7.21 -20.80 -13.96
N SER A 825 -6.97 -21.09 -15.25
CA SER A 825 -6.19 -22.27 -15.65
C SER A 825 -4.74 -22.17 -15.18
N LEU A 826 -4.08 -21.01 -15.35
CA LEU A 826 -2.72 -20.77 -14.86
C LEU A 826 -2.63 -20.90 -13.33
N GLN A 827 -3.60 -20.37 -12.58
CA GLN A 827 -3.67 -20.53 -11.12
C GLN A 827 -3.74 -21.99 -10.66
N THR A 828 -4.26 -22.91 -11.48
CA THR A 828 -4.32 -24.35 -11.15
C THR A 828 -3.11 -25.16 -11.60
N GLU A 829 -2.31 -24.65 -12.55
CA GLU A 829 -1.16 -25.39 -13.12
C GLU A 829 0.20 -24.92 -12.58
N VAL A 830 0.34 -23.63 -12.19
CA VAL A 830 1.55 -23.10 -11.54
C VAL A 830 1.64 -23.58 -10.10
N GLN A 831 2.83 -24.00 -9.64
CA GLN A 831 3.00 -24.48 -8.27
C GLN A 831 2.91 -23.33 -7.24
N SER A 832 2.45 -23.65 -6.01
CA SER A 832 2.20 -22.63 -4.98
C SER A 832 3.48 -21.91 -4.50
N ASP A 833 4.64 -22.56 -4.60
CA ASP A 833 5.94 -21.94 -4.32
C ASP A 833 6.36 -21.00 -5.45
N GLU A 834 6.26 -21.45 -6.70
CA GLU A 834 6.51 -20.64 -7.90
C GLU A 834 5.66 -19.36 -7.89
N TRP A 835 4.33 -19.50 -7.73
CA TRP A 835 3.38 -18.38 -7.62
C TRP A 835 3.72 -17.44 -6.44
N GLY A 836 4.20 -17.99 -5.32
CA GLY A 836 4.61 -17.21 -4.15
C GLY A 836 5.89 -16.40 -4.36
N THR A 837 6.73 -16.78 -5.33
CA THR A 837 7.98 -16.06 -5.66
C THR A 837 7.81 -14.99 -6.75
N MET A 838 6.69 -14.99 -7.46
CA MET A 838 6.35 -14.00 -8.49
C MET A 838 6.21 -12.59 -7.91
N GLY A 839 6.55 -11.58 -8.71
CA GLY A 839 6.31 -10.17 -8.40
C GLY A 839 4.81 -9.81 -8.38
N PHE A 840 4.50 -8.53 -8.24
CA PHE A 840 3.11 -8.07 -8.09
C PHE A 840 2.20 -8.39 -9.30
N TYR A 841 2.76 -8.77 -10.46
CA TYR A 841 1.97 -9.18 -11.63
C TYR A 841 1.08 -10.41 -11.37
N ARG A 842 1.36 -11.20 -10.32
CA ARG A 842 0.46 -12.25 -9.81
C ARG A 842 -0.91 -11.73 -9.33
N ASN A 843 -1.08 -10.42 -9.17
CA ASN A 843 -2.33 -9.77 -8.77
C ASN A 843 -3.21 -9.36 -9.98
N GLY A 844 -2.93 -9.85 -11.19
CA GLY A 844 -3.69 -9.53 -12.42
C GLY A 844 -5.20 -9.74 -12.32
N TYR A 845 -5.66 -10.67 -11.47
CA TYR A 845 -7.08 -10.89 -11.19
C TYR A 845 -7.80 -9.64 -10.67
N ASN A 846 -7.15 -8.84 -9.81
CA ASN A 846 -7.76 -7.65 -9.23
C ASN A 846 -8.00 -6.57 -10.30
N PHE A 847 -7.07 -6.45 -11.25
CA PHE A 847 -7.25 -5.59 -12.43
C PHE A 847 -8.38 -6.10 -13.33
N TRP A 848 -8.54 -7.42 -13.47
CA TRP A 848 -9.66 -8.00 -14.21
C TRP A 848 -11.01 -7.68 -13.56
N LEU A 849 -11.13 -7.82 -12.22
CA LEU A 849 -12.34 -7.43 -11.49
C LEU A 849 -12.72 -5.97 -11.76
N VAL A 850 -11.77 -5.04 -11.60
CA VAL A 850 -12.01 -3.61 -11.88
C VAL A 850 -12.38 -3.37 -13.34
N THR A 851 -11.71 -4.05 -14.29
CA THR A 851 -11.99 -3.92 -15.72
C THR A 851 -13.40 -4.43 -16.04
N GLN A 852 -13.84 -5.56 -15.47
CA GLN A 852 -15.19 -6.11 -15.65
C GLN A 852 -16.26 -5.15 -15.09
N LEU A 853 -16.02 -4.53 -13.94
CA LEU A 853 -16.92 -3.54 -13.34
C LEU A 853 -17.06 -2.27 -14.21
N LEU A 854 -15.98 -1.87 -14.89
CA LEU A 854 -15.98 -0.77 -15.86
C LEU A 854 -16.73 -1.11 -17.16
N CYS A 855 -16.67 -2.37 -17.61
CA CYS A 855 -17.34 -2.83 -18.84
C CYS A 855 -18.85 -2.96 -18.73
N ASP A 856 -19.35 -3.52 -17.62
CA ASP A 856 -20.76 -3.88 -17.48
C ASP A 856 -21.68 -2.65 -17.30
N ASP A 857 -21.13 -1.42 -17.29
CA ASP A 857 -21.69 -0.17 -16.73
C ASP A 857 -22.28 -0.33 -15.31
N LYS A 858 -22.04 -1.49 -14.69
CA LYS A 858 -22.28 -1.79 -13.28
C LYS A 858 -21.38 -0.99 -12.38
N LEU A 859 -20.44 -0.19 -12.88
CA LEU A 859 -19.89 0.88 -12.08
C LEU A 859 -20.96 1.91 -11.71
N GLU A 860 -21.98 2.21 -12.52
CA GLU A 860 -23.15 2.99 -12.05
C GLU A 860 -24.08 2.18 -11.13
N LYS A 861 -24.06 0.85 -11.17
CA LYS A 861 -24.82 -0.02 -10.25
C LYS A 861 -24.10 -0.29 -8.93
N LEU A 862 -22.77 -0.19 -8.93
CA LEU A 862 -21.90 -0.22 -7.76
C LEU A 862 -21.78 1.19 -7.18
N LYS A 863 -21.83 2.24 -8.01
CA LYS A 863 -22.19 3.61 -7.57
C LYS A 863 -23.67 3.75 -7.21
N SER A 864 -24.57 2.82 -7.55
CA SER A 864 -25.96 2.86 -7.06
C SER A 864 -26.08 2.10 -5.75
N LEU A 865 -25.38 0.98 -5.58
CA LEU A 865 -25.17 0.39 -4.26
C LEU A 865 -24.45 1.38 -3.34
N VAL A 866 -23.39 2.05 -3.82
CA VAL A 866 -22.70 3.12 -3.09
C VAL A 866 -23.51 4.45 -3.05
N LYS A 867 -24.51 4.70 -3.91
CA LYS A 867 -25.43 5.87 -3.78
C LYS A 867 -26.61 5.57 -2.86
N ASP A 868 -27.03 4.31 -2.78
CA ASP A 868 -28.02 3.84 -1.81
C ASP A 868 -27.36 3.72 -0.42
N GLU A 869 -26.03 3.50 -0.35
CA GLU A 869 -25.15 3.83 0.80
C GLU A 869 -24.98 5.37 1.02
N ASN A 870 -25.58 6.24 0.21
CA ASN A 870 -25.59 7.70 0.38
C ASN A 870 -27.02 8.30 0.45
N GLU A 871 -28.08 7.47 0.47
CA GLU A 871 -29.44 7.88 0.88
C GLU A 871 -29.82 7.40 2.29
N TRP A 872 -28.87 6.75 2.98
CA TRP A 872 -28.97 6.42 4.41
C TRP A 872 -27.94 7.17 5.21
#